data_AF-A0A7R9CK73-F1
#
_entry.id   AF-A0A7R9CK73-F1
#
_cell.length_a   1.000
_cell.length_b   1.000
_cell.length_c   1.000
_cell.angle_alpha   90.00
_cell.angle_beta   90.00
_cell.angle_gamma   90.00
#
_symmetry.space_group_name_H-M   'P 1'
#
loop_
_entity.id
_entity.type
_entity.pdbx_description
1 polymer ?
#
loop_
_entity_poly.entity_id
_entity_poly.type
_entity_poly.pdbx_seq_one_letter_code
_entity_poly.pdbx_strand_id
1 'polypeptide(L)'
;MSPAHATHSSARYGTRLNVVSCSRVICVVGCLLCEVLLQIGDIGSHKQSAGVSYAAFSLSLRYLSTTCNFGTFLNDALKSQFYHISSDRVCDKIRNEDGNFSPMVALANCYEILGPANASDNPNLNNVVHPYQQKNKKFKKKFQSIQGPKPQLSSGPNHQPSQSAFCAGCGLSQGQIFHSSQHQGGVRQIQEDIRSGSIQATTACDLYVVNSSQTPAHSSVQLEVNGVPLTMEVDTVASASLIDETVYLGHFKHLPLGETDIYTISLVSLGPLTVVQVATKTRKDPILSRVLTYVLNGWPDVNEDFTLSTKHSIENYWKSKLTFPPYDDQKPKYYVLSMFPYPSGRLHMGHVRVYTISDTMARFHRMNGKNVIHPMGWDAFGLPAENAAIERSVEPRKWTNQNIAHMKNQMKQLGCSFDWDREVSTCDVSYYRWTQALFLKLYESGLVYRKEALVNWDPVDQTVLADEQVDENGCSWRSGAKVEKKLLNQWFIRATQFAKSLYDGLSDPLLKNWRDIIKVQKHWIGECDGTTFEFELEGIKSETRVNVWTRNPESVLEATFIAVSPGSVLDKLDLGETFSENTVFRKLSLSARNPFTQALLPVYVTDRVSYEDGTDTHLGVPRQSESDKLFAELANIPLSSTPGDEVSSVSSTEEAVKEHVCEIARKKNIGGYPVSSKLRDWLISRQRYWGTPIPMIHCTSCGGLQPVPFKDLPVVLPEIECLSSRGQSPLLEATNWLHTKCPKCGGDATRETDTMDTFVDSSWYFLRYLDPHNKEEPFSKERVSNFMPVDLYIGGKEHAVLHLYYARLMNHFLHQVGLVPHREPFRRLLVQGMVKGRSYRVKGTGRYLTEQQVDLSGKQPVEKDTGQPVITTWEKMSKSKHNGVDPDDMLKDYGIDTTRLLILADVSPTSHRHWTVDTFPGILNWQNRLWLTMRNFLNERSKLSAGAKCLPNSPEFEKDEAWMFDNRNFFVKGVTFQISVTFQLSVAISRMQGLTNSLRRANSLVVAHSLQFERALAAQIILLAPMAPHFASELWSGYVSAPHRLDTSGEILWDKGVLEQAWPQVDSNYEGYELLCKVNGHDVCNFKMTKSHLNQLTHDDAMELALSQTKLQQSTQGCKIINTTFTLRENYEAVLHLATETTDRKIAKGS
;
A
#
# COMPACT_ATOMS: atom_id res chain seq x y z
N MET A 1 66.31 1.03 53.88
CA MET A 1 66.52 1.16 55.35
C MET A 1 65.21 1.62 55.98
N SER A 2 64.94 1.23 57.24
CA SER A 2 63.96 1.90 58.13
C SER A 2 64.36 3.38 58.36
N PRO A 3 63.49 4.30 58.86
CA PRO A 3 62.48 4.06 59.91
C PRO A 3 61.10 4.76 59.70
N ALA A 4 60.37 4.98 60.80
CA ALA A 4 58.93 5.28 60.87
C ALA A 4 58.57 6.74 61.28
N HIS A 5 57.29 7.08 61.12
CA HIS A 5 56.40 8.03 61.85
C HIS A 5 55.38 8.65 60.86
N ALA A 6 54.06 8.36 60.96
CA ALA A 6 53.03 9.01 61.82
C ALA A 6 52.55 10.38 61.26
N THR A 7 51.26 10.75 61.15
CA THR A 7 49.99 10.12 61.63
C THR A 7 48.73 10.73 60.94
N HIS A 8 47.63 9.94 60.97
CA HIS A 8 46.19 10.27 60.76
C HIS A 8 45.63 10.39 59.32
N SER A 9 44.47 9.80 58.96
CA SER A 9 43.50 8.95 59.69
C SER A 9 42.78 7.94 58.77
N SER A 10 42.27 6.83 59.34
CA SER A 10 41.23 5.87 58.85
C SER A 10 40.87 5.85 57.34
N ALA A 11 41.11 4.81 56.51
CA ALA A 11 40.88 3.34 56.65
C ALA A 11 39.39 2.94 56.86
N ARG A 12 38.82 1.91 56.23
CA ARG A 12 39.23 1.04 55.09
C ARG A 12 38.00 0.28 54.55
N TYR A 13 38.15 -0.38 53.40
CA TYR A 13 37.21 -1.33 52.76
C TYR A 13 36.65 -2.42 53.71
N GLY A 14 35.42 -2.91 53.44
CA GLY A 14 34.89 -4.14 54.08
C GLY A 14 33.46 -4.54 53.66
N THR A 15 33.35 -5.34 52.59
CA THR A 15 32.13 -6.02 52.09
C THR A 15 31.21 -6.69 53.15
N ARG A 16 29.87 -6.53 53.04
CA ARG A 16 28.87 -7.63 52.79
C ARG A 16 27.39 -7.22 52.99
N LEU A 17 26.56 -7.62 52.02
CA LEU A 17 25.18 -8.16 52.08
C LEU A 17 24.11 -7.66 53.09
N ASN A 18 22.92 -7.42 52.50
CA ASN A 18 21.55 -7.72 52.96
C ASN A 18 20.75 -6.77 53.89
N VAL A 19 19.73 -6.17 53.26
CA VAL A 19 18.32 -5.99 53.68
C VAL A 19 18.02 -5.30 55.04
N VAL A 20 17.31 -4.15 54.98
CA VAL A 20 16.00 -3.85 55.63
C VAL A 20 15.73 -2.32 55.65
N SER A 21 14.44 -1.96 55.52
CA SER A 21 13.79 -0.69 55.87
C SER A 21 13.72 0.46 54.85
N CYS A 22 12.46 0.82 54.54
CA CYS A 22 12.04 2.13 54.04
C CYS A 22 12.41 3.26 55.01
N SER A 23 12.49 4.50 54.48
CA SER A 23 11.75 5.70 54.95
C SER A 23 12.52 7.01 54.73
N ARG A 24 11.97 7.90 53.88
CA ARG A 24 11.92 9.38 54.01
C ARG A 24 11.59 10.06 52.66
N VAL A 25 10.35 9.88 52.21
CA VAL A 25 9.66 10.83 51.33
C VAL A 25 8.37 11.28 52.03
N ILE A 26 8.55 11.88 53.21
CA ILE A 26 7.54 12.67 53.92
C ILE A 26 8.27 13.89 54.50
N CYS A 27 8.55 14.85 53.61
CA CYS A 27 8.85 16.26 53.86
C CYS A 27 9.08 16.91 52.48
N VAL A 28 8.56 18.12 52.28
CA VAL A 28 8.54 18.99 51.07
C VAL A 28 7.16 19.19 50.43
N VAL A 29 6.33 18.16 50.23
CA VAL A 29 4.96 18.37 49.66
C VAL A 29 4.01 19.08 50.64
N GLY A 30 4.34 19.11 51.94
CA GLY A 30 3.54 19.79 52.98
C GLY A 30 3.73 21.31 53.10
N CYS A 31 4.64 21.95 52.36
CA CYS A 31 4.97 23.37 52.58
C CYS A 31 4.38 24.35 51.55
N LEU A 32 3.94 23.88 50.37
CA LEU A 32 3.40 24.76 49.31
C LEU A 32 1.88 24.97 49.34
N LEU A 33 1.18 24.33 50.28
CA LEU A 33 -0.27 24.47 50.48
C LEU A 33 -0.65 25.44 51.63
N CYS A 34 0.32 25.95 52.38
CA CYS A 34 0.09 26.92 53.45
C CYS A 34 0.19 28.39 53.01
N GLU A 35 0.85 28.72 51.90
CA GLU A 35 0.97 30.11 51.44
C GLU A 35 -0.26 30.60 50.64
N VAL A 36 -1.00 29.70 49.97
CA VAL A 36 -2.19 30.05 49.18
C VAL A 36 -3.44 30.27 50.06
N LEU A 37 -3.48 29.70 51.27
CA LEU A 37 -4.60 29.82 52.21
C LEU A 37 -4.47 30.99 53.21
N LEU A 38 -3.40 31.79 53.12
CA LEU A 38 -3.19 32.99 53.96
C LEU A 38 -3.46 34.33 53.25
N GLN A 39 -3.89 34.31 51.98
CA GLN A 39 -4.26 35.53 51.22
C GLN A 39 -5.77 35.69 50.94
N ILE A 40 -6.63 34.82 51.48
CA ILE A 40 -8.10 34.94 51.39
C ILE A 40 -8.69 35.01 52.81
N GLY A 41 -8.09 35.88 53.62
CA GLY A 41 -8.37 36.00 55.06
C GLY A 41 -8.41 37.44 55.58
N ASP A 42 -8.52 38.45 54.70
CA ASP A 42 -8.73 39.83 55.12
C ASP A 42 -9.53 40.63 54.06
N ILE A 43 -10.32 41.61 54.53
CA ILE A 43 -11.44 42.37 53.88
C ILE A 43 -12.81 41.94 54.43
N GLY A 44 -13.20 42.60 55.52
CA GLY A 44 -14.42 42.26 56.26
C GLY A 44 -14.95 43.35 57.20
N SER A 45 -14.91 44.64 56.83
CA SER A 45 -15.76 45.67 57.47
C SER A 45 -15.85 46.98 56.69
N HIS A 46 -17.01 47.25 56.07
CA HIS A 46 -17.91 48.38 56.39
C HIS A 46 -19.06 48.51 55.36
N LYS A 47 -20.19 49.07 55.81
CA LYS A 47 -21.44 49.33 55.05
C LYS A 47 -21.18 50.41 53.97
N GLN A 48 -21.98 50.65 52.92
CA GLN A 48 -23.45 50.72 52.86
C GLN A 48 -23.95 50.89 51.40
N SER A 49 -25.24 50.56 51.11
CA SER A 49 -26.03 50.89 49.88
C SER A 49 -25.42 50.60 48.48
N ALA A 50 -25.82 49.53 47.77
CA ALA A 50 -27.04 49.39 46.93
C ALA A 50 -26.77 49.67 45.43
N GLY A 51 -27.06 48.79 44.47
CA GLY A 51 -27.50 47.37 44.49
C GLY A 51 -27.75 46.90 43.03
N VAL A 52 -27.89 45.57 42.78
CA VAL A 52 -28.64 44.96 41.64
C VAL A 52 -28.52 43.41 41.65
N SER A 53 -29.69 42.75 41.52
CA SER A 53 -29.98 41.36 41.10
C SER A 53 -29.14 40.15 41.56
N TYR A 54 -29.73 39.37 42.48
CA TYR A 54 -29.39 37.97 42.77
C TYR A 54 -29.98 37.03 41.69
N ALA A 55 -29.19 36.65 40.69
CA ALA A 55 -29.60 35.60 39.72
C ALA A 55 -28.45 34.72 39.17
N ALA A 56 -27.19 35.06 39.40
CA ALA A 56 -26.03 34.42 38.75
C ALA A 56 -25.17 33.50 39.67
N PHE A 57 -25.63 33.21 40.90
CA PHE A 57 -24.78 32.52 41.91
C PHE A 57 -25.27 31.13 42.37
N SER A 58 -26.32 30.57 41.74
CA SER A 58 -26.87 29.25 42.09
C SER A 58 -26.56 28.13 41.09
N LEU A 59 -25.81 28.40 40.00
CA LEU A 59 -25.41 27.38 39.02
C LEU A 59 -23.99 26.82 39.24
N SER A 60 -23.08 27.58 39.84
CA SER A 60 -21.65 27.23 39.94
C SER A 60 -21.29 26.26 41.08
N LEU A 61 -22.25 25.89 41.93
CA LEU A 61 -22.04 25.01 43.10
C LEU A 61 -22.66 23.60 42.96
N ARG A 62 -23.01 23.18 41.74
CA ARG A 62 -23.37 21.77 41.43
C ARG A 62 -22.40 21.06 40.47
N TYR A 63 -21.33 21.73 40.02
CA TYR A 63 -20.35 21.15 39.09
C TYR A 63 -19.01 20.73 39.74
N LEU A 64 -18.88 20.89 41.07
CA LEU A 64 -17.66 20.59 41.84
C LEU A 64 -17.78 19.35 42.76
N SER A 65 -18.70 18.43 42.47
CA SER A 65 -18.89 17.20 43.27
C SER A 65 -18.95 15.89 42.45
N THR A 66 -18.51 15.88 41.19
CA THR A 66 -18.61 14.71 40.30
C THR A 66 -17.31 14.22 39.64
N THR A 67 -16.18 14.91 39.82
CA THR A 67 -14.87 14.45 39.33
C THR A 67 -13.73 14.75 40.29
N CYS A 68 -13.48 13.85 41.25
CA CYS A 68 -12.21 13.83 42.00
C CYS A 68 -11.83 12.40 42.43
N ASN A 69 -11.52 11.54 41.46
CA ASN A 69 -10.87 10.25 41.73
C ASN A 69 -9.34 10.45 41.77
N PHE A 70 -8.87 11.15 42.80
CA PHE A 70 -7.43 11.44 42.98
C PHE A 70 -6.61 10.18 43.39
N GLY A 71 -7.28 9.06 43.67
CA GLY A 71 -6.68 7.79 44.09
C GLY A 71 -6.05 6.94 42.97
N THR A 72 -6.33 7.21 41.69
CA THR A 72 -5.69 6.49 40.57
C THR A 72 -4.34 7.09 40.17
N PHE A 73 -4.17 8.41 40.30
CA PHE A 73 -2.98 9.11 39.81
C PHE A 73 -1.68 8.68 40.53
N LEU A 74 -1.75 8.44 41.85
CA LEU A 74 -0.62 7.94 42.64
C LEU A 74 -0.28 6.46 42.34
N ASN A 75 -1.26 5.68 41.89
CA ASN A 75 -1.07 4.26 41.55
C ASN A 75 -0.45 4.07 40.16
N ASP A 76 -0.70 5.00 39.23
CA ASP A 76 -0.10 4.99 37.90
C ASP A 76 1.26 5.72 37.84
N ALA A 77 1.49 6.74 38.69
CA ALA A 77 2.82 7.34 38.88
C ALA A 77 3.88 6.33 39.40
N LEU A 78 3.45 5.35 40.20
CA LEU A 78 4.31 4.24 40.64
C LEU A 78 4.53 3.16 39.56
N LYS A 79 3.71 3.11 38.50
CA LYS A 79 3.93 2.24 37.33
C LYS A 79 4.78 2.91 36.25
N SER A 80 4.80 4.24 36.17
CA SER A 80 5.48 4.98 35.10
C SER A 80 7.01 5.08 35.23
N GLN A 81 7.64 4.57 36.31
CA GLN A 81 9.11 4.58 36.46
C GLN A 81 9.84 3.43 35.76
N PHE A 82 9.16 2.57 34.99
CA PHE A 82 9.78 1.45 34.25
C PHE A 82 9.78 1.60 32.72
N TYR A 83 10.13 2.78 32.19
CA TYR A 83 10.41 2.96 30.75
C TYR A 83 11.68 3.78 30.45
N HIS A 84 12.83 3.24 30.90
CA HIS A 84 14.14 3.49 30.27
C HIS A 84 14.92 2.17 30.21
N ILE A 85 14.84 1.49 29.06
CA ILE A 85 15.63 0.29 28.78
C ILE A 85 16.17 0.41 27.34
N SER A 86 17.49 0.45 27.20
CA SER A 86 18.18 0.21 25.93
C SER A 86 18.05 -1.26 25.51
N SER A 87 18.29 -1.58 24.24
CA SER A 87 17.96 -2.88 23.61
C SER A 87 18.60 -4.15 24.23
N ASP A 88 19.48 -4.03 25.23
CA ASP A 88 20.35 -5.11 25.70
C ASP A 88 19.91 -5.77 27.03
N ARG A 89 18.70 -5.47 27.56
CA ARG A 89 18.18 -6.07 28.81
C ARG A 89 16.84 -6.82 28.71
N VAL A 90 16.49 -7.31 27.53
CA VAL A 90 15.25 -8.11 27.34
C VAL A 90 15.47 -9.63 27.51
N CYS A 91 16.71 -10.13 27.52
CA CYS A 91 16.99 -11.58 27.50
C CYS A 91 17.06 -12.31 28.87
N ASP A 92 16.95 -11.63 30.01
CA ASP A 92 17.10 -12.26 31.35
C ASP A 92 15.75 -12.61 32.04
N LYS A 93 14.65 -12.80 31.28
CA LYS A 93 13.34 -13.29 31.80
C LYS A 93 12.72 -14.48 31.03
N ILE A 94 13.55 -15.42 30.59
CA ILE A 94 13.10 -16.75 30.13
C ILE A 94 13.95 -17.83 30.83
N ARG A 95 13.51 -18.23 32.02
CA ARG A 95 13.96 -19.43 32.74
C ARG A 95 12.79 -19.99 33.56
N ASN A 96 12.67 -21.31 33.57
CA ASN A 96 11.78 -22.07 34.44
C ASN A 96 12.46 -22.38 35.79
N GLU A 97 11.71 -22.93 36.76
CA GLU A 97 12.07 -22.93 38.19
C GLU A 97 13.38 -23.66 38.54
N ASP A 98 13.83 -24.60 37.70
CA ASP A 98 15.12 -25.31 37.85
C ASP A 98 16.32 -24.60 37.17
N GLY A 99 16.15 -23.35 36.72
CA GLY A 99 17.26 -22.46 36.35
C GLY A 99 17.96 -22.72 35.00
N ASN A 100 17.58 -23.77 34.26
CA ASN A 100 18.09 -24.05 32.92
C ASN A 100 17.46 -23.14 31.84
N PHE A 101 18.15 -23.02 30.70
CA PHE A 101 17.67 -22.32 29.50
C PHE A 101 17.05 -23.36 28.55
N SER A 102 15.84 -23.12 28.03
CA SER A 102 15.18 -24.02 27.07
C SER A 102 15.29 -23.47 25.64
N PRO A 103 16.05 -24.09 24.73
CA PRO A 103 16.17 -23.65 23.35
C PRO A 103 15.15 -24.36 22.44
N MET A 104 13.85 -24.07 22.58
CA MET A 104 12.81 -24.64 21.68
C MET A 104 11.43 -23.94 21.78
N VAL A 105 11.30 -22.68 21.33
CA VAL A 105 10.05 -22.14 20.69
C VAL A 105 10.40 -21.05 19.66
N ALA A 106 11.16 -21.42 18.62
CA ALA A 106 11.22 -20.68 17.36
C ALA A 106 11.74 -21.62 16.26
N LEU A 107 10.94 -21.81 15.20
CA LEU A 107 11.27 -22.60 13.99
C LEU A 107 11.57 -24.10 14.20
N ALA A 108 10.52 -24.89 14.41
CA ALA A 108 10.39 -26.22 13.80
C ALA A 108 8.92 -26.68 13.77
N ASN A 109 8.35 -26.82 12.57
CA ASN A 109 7.41 -27.88 12.21
C ASN A 109 7.13 -27.82 10.70
N CYS A 110 7.15 -28.99 10.05
CA CYS A 110 7.41 -29.27 8.62
C CYS A 110 8.91 -29.34 8.29
N TYR A 111 9.49 -30.48 7.89
CA TYR A 111 9.06 -31.89 7.82
C TYR A 111 10.34 -32.77 7.82
N GLU A 112 10.27 -34.06 8.16
CA GLU A 112 10.75 -35.19 7.31
C GLU A 112 10.81 -36.57 8.01
N ILE A 113 10.12 -37.53 7.39
CA ILE A 113 10.53 -38.90 7.02
C ILE A 113 11.26 -39.79 8.06
N LEU A 114 10.55 -40.81 8.55
CA LEU A 114 11.00 -42.21 8.49
C LEU A 114 9.83 -43.11 8.03
N GLY A 115 10.14 -44.15 7.26
CA GLY A 115 9.17 -45.02 6.59
C GLY A 115 8.48 -46.08 7.50
N PRO A 116 7.55 -46.87 6.94
CA PRO A 116 6.62 -47.70 7.71
C PRO A 116 7.22 -49.04 8.16
N ALA A 117 6.80 -49.51 9.34
CA ALA A 117 6.98 -50.89 9.80
C ALA A 117 5.61 -51.49 10.17
N ASN A 118 5.31 -52.67 9.65
CA ASN A 118 4.07 -53.43 9.90
C ASN A 118 4.10 -54.16 11.26
N ALA A 119 2.98 -54.17 11.97
CA ALA A 119 2.47 -55.19 12.92
C ALA A 119 1.32 -54.52 13.72
N SER A 120 0.05 -54.76 13.40
CA SER A 120 -0.78 -55.93 13.74
C SER A 120 -1.48 -55.83 15.10
N ASP A 121 -2.65 -56.46 15.15
CA ASP A 121 -3.37 -56.91 16.35
C ASP A 121 -4.22 -55.94 17.19
N ASN A 122 -5.48 -55.86 16.72
CA ASN A 122 -6.66 -56.33 17.47
C ASN A 122 -7.36 -55.33 18.45
N PRO A 123 -8.58 -55.62 18.97
CA PRO A 123 -9.78 -54.95 18.43
C PRO A 123 -10.68 -54.40 19.56
N ASN A 124 -12.00 -54.36 19.33
CA ASN A 124 -13.10 -54.03 20.25
C ASN A 124 -13.41 -52.53 20.40
N LEU A 125 -14.66 -52.08 20.49
CA LEU A 125 -16.00 -52.65 20.23
C LEU A 125 -16.85 -51.43 19.79
N ASN A 126 -17.57 -51.46 18.66
CA ASN A 126 -18.98 -51.86 18.54
C ASN A 126 -19.99 -51.18 19.49
N ASN A 127 -21.20 -50.97 18.95
CA ASN A 127 -22.45 -50.45 19.56
C ASN A 127 -22.56 -48.90 19.53
N VAL A 128 -23.66 -48.27 19.06
CA VAL A 128 -25.03 -48.73 18.74
C VAL A 128 -25.58 -48.07 17.46
N VAL A 129 -26.46 -48.79 16.76
CA VAL A 129 -27.21 -48.38 15.54
C VAL A 129 -28.45 -47.53 15.86
N HIS A 130 -28.84 -46.65 14.92
CA HIS A 130 -30.19 -46.10 14.61
C HIS A 130 -31.44 -46.79 15.26
N PRO A 131 -32.63 -46.13 15.42
CA PRO A 131 -33.33 -45.48 14.28
C PRO A 131 -34.45 -44.42 14.58
N TYR A 132 -35.22 -44.09 13.51
CA TYR A 132 -36.59 -43.51 13.42
C TYR A 132 -36.88 -42.11 14.07
N GLN A 133 -37.31 -41.06 13.36
CA GLN A 133 -38.47 -40.80 12.45
C GLN A 133 -39.88 -40.74 13.09
N GLN A 134 -40.56 -39.62 12.76
CA GLN A 134 -42.01 -39.39 12.56
C GLN A 134 -42.97 -38.94 13.70
N LYS A 135 -43.93 -38.09 13.26
CA LYS A 135 -45.23 -37.67 13.85
C LYS A 135 -45.14 -36.62 14.98
N ASN A 136 -46.09 -35.67 15.13
CA ASN A 136 -47.30 -35.41 14.34
C ASN A 136 -47.77 -33.95 14.31
N LYS A 137 -48.45 -33.62 13.21
CA LYS A 137 -49.34 -32.49 12.95
C LYS A 137 -50.45 -32.31 14.01
N LYS A 138 -50.74 -31.06 14.42
CA LYS A 138 -52.03 -30.32 14.26
C LYS A 138 -52.23 -29.26 15.36
N PHE A 139 -52.46 -28.00 14.96
CA PHE A 139 -53.67 -27.24 15.31
C PHE A 139 -53.97 -26.21 14.21
N LYS A 140 -55.22 -25.76 14.06
CA LYS A 140 -55.73 -25.15 12.83
C LYS A 140 -56.89 -24.16 13.14
N LYS A 141 -56.89 -22.96 12.52
CA LYS A 141 -57.96 -21.93 12.57
C LYS A 141 -58.19 -21.30 13.98
N LYS A 142 -58.79 -20.11 14.16
CA LYS A 142 -59.39 -19.08 13.26
C LYS A 142 -59.45 -17.74 14.04
N PHE A 143 -59.38 -16.58 13.37
CA PHE A 143 -60.42 -15.53 13.39
C PHE A 143 -60.12 -14.44 12.36
N GLN A 144 -61.13 -13.64 11.98
CA GLN A 144 -61.12 -12.71 10.84
C GLN A 144 -61.49 -11.28 11.28
N SER A 145 -61.17 -10.32 10.40
CA SER A 145 -61.90 -9.07 10.11
C SER A 145 -62.15 -8.02 11.19
N ILE A 146 -61.69 -6.78 10.93
CA ILE A 146 -62.53 -5.56 10.90
C ILE A 146 -62.15 -4.75 9.62
N GLN A 147 -63.10 -4.00 9.06
CA GLN A 147 -62.99 -3.26 7.80
C GLN A 147 -62.94 -1.72 7.99
N GLY A 148 -62.16 -1.03 7.14
CA GLY A 148 -62.46 0.32 6.61
C GLY A 148 -62.41 1.53 7.58
N PRO A 149 -62.60 2.78 7.06
CA PRO A 149 -62.92 3.15 5.66
C PRO A 149 -61.95 4.16 4.97
N LYS A 150 -62.11 4.34 3.65
CA LYS A 150 -61.73 5.55 2.86
C LYS A 150 -62.94 6.50 2.78
N PRO A 151 -62.76 7.82 2.58
CA PRO A 151 -62.85 8.46 1.24
C PRO A 151 -61.79 9.59 1.04
N GLN A 152 -61.59 10.31 -0.06
CA GLN A 152 -61.73 10.21 -1.53
C GLN A 152 -61.51 11.64 -2.11
N LEU A 153 -60.78 11.77 -3.23
CA LEU A 153 -60.96 12.78 -4.32
C LEU A 153 -60.84 14.30 -4.00
N SER A 154 -60.52 15.22 -4.91
CA SER A 154 -60.06 15.24 -6.32
C SER A 154 -58.95 16.32 -6.44
N SER A 155 -58.41 16.83 -7.57
CA SER A 155 -58.51 16.60 -9.03
C SER A 155 -57.09 16.87 -9.62
N GLY A 156 -56.72 16.62 -10.88
CA GLY A 156 -57.21 17.22 -12.14
C GLY A 156 -55.99 17.85 -12.88
N PRO A 157 -55.84 17.76 -14.22
CA PRO A 157 -54.50 17.72 -14.85
C PRO A 157 -54.11 18.96 -15.69
N ASN A 158 -52.84 19.04 -16.16
CA ASN A 158 -52.55 19.19 -17.60
C ASN A 158 -51.07 19.05 -18.04
N HIS A 159 -50.90 18.28 -19.12
CA HIS A 159 -49.93 18.22 -20.23
C HIS A 159 -48.43 18.66 -20.17
N GLN A 160 -47.65 17.77 -20.82
CA GLN A 160 -46.29 17.87 -21.40
C GLN A 160 -46.27 18.68 -22.75
N PRO A 161 -45.25 18.57 -23.66
CA PRO A 161 -43.81 18.94 -23.60
C PRO A 161 -43.26 19.67 -24.89
N SER A 162 -42.01 20.17 -24.87
CA SER A 162 -41.09 20.29 -26.04
C SER A 162 -39.74 20.92 -25.57
N GLN A 163 -38.51 20.43 -25.82
CA GLN A 163 -37.75 19.96 -27.01
C GLN A 163 -36.92 21.02 -27.77
N SER A 164 -35.61 20.76 -27.92
CA SER A 164 -34.64 21.28 -28.94
C SER A 164 -34.31 22.80 -28.92
N ALA A 165 -33.23 23.36 -29.49
CA ALA A 165 -32.05 22.92 -30.28
C ALA A 165 -30.86 23.90 -29.97
N PHE A 166 -29.57 23.56 -29.86
CA PHE A 166 -28.54 23.16 -30.87
C PHE A 166 -27.87 24.30 -31.70
N CYS A 167 -26.55 24.16 -31.95
CA CYS A 167 -25.62 24.94 -32.81
C CYS A 167 -25.17 26.35 -32.30
N ALA A 168 -23.87 26.65 -32.12
CA ALA A 168 -22.70 26.81 -33.05
C ALA A 168 -22.56 28.27 -33.56
N GLY A 169 -21.38 28.86 -33.81
CA GLY A 169 -19.96 28.44 -33.72
C GLY A 169 -19.02 29.58 -34.20
N CYS A 170 -17.69 29.37 -34.22
CA CYS A 170 -16.64 30.33 -34.66
C CYS A 170 -16.46 31.63 -33.81
N GLY A 171 -15.31 32.32 -33.82
CA GLY A 171 -14.00 31.97 -34.38
C GLY A 171 -13.05 33.18 -34.57
N LEU A 172 -11.90 33.15 -33.88
CA LEU A 172 -10.59 33.76 -34.21
C LEU A 172 -10.33 35.30 -34.20
N SER A 173 -9.14 35.59 -33.64
CA SER A 173 -8.10 36.57 -34.03
C SER A 173 -8.09 38.04 -33.56
N GLN A 174 -7.08 38.33 -32.73
CA GLN A 174 -6.05 39.40 -32.78
C GLN A 174 -6.44 40.87 -33.08
N GLY A 175 -5.88 41.80 -32.29
CA GLY A 175 -5.62 43.19 -32.75
C GLY A 175 -5.66 44.26 -31.65
N GLN A 176 -4.49 44.76 -31.28
CA GLN A 176 -4.21 45.82 -30.30
C GLN A 176 -5.11 47.08 -30.36
N ILE A 177 -5.36 47.72 -29.20
CA ILE A 177 -4.76 49.01 -28.77
C ILE A 177 -5.39 49.43 -27.42
N PHE A 178 -4.56 49.77 -26.43
CA PHE A 178 -5.01 50.35 -25.16
C PHE A 178 -5.27 51.86 -25.32
N HIS A 179 -6.41 52.34 -24.81
CA HIS A 179 -6.54 53.73 -24.37
C HIS A 179 -7.35 53.84 -23.07
N SER A 180 -6.96 54.81 -22.24
CA SER A 180 -7.28 54.96 -20.83
C SER A 180 -8.74 55.34 -20.54
N SER A 181 -9.50 54.46 -19.87
CA SER A 181 -10.78 54.83 -19.21
C SER A 181 -11.23 53.93 -18.04
N GLN A 182 -10.51 52.84 -17.70
CA GLN A 182 -11.02 51.82 -16.77
C GLN A 182 -10.92 52.14 -15.26
N HIS A 183 -10.17 53.16 -14.83
CA HIS A 183 -9.84 53.32 -13.40
C HIS A 183 -11.03 53.71 -12.48
N GLN A 184 -12.08 54.37 -12.97
CA GLN A 184 -13.25 54.71 -12.14
C GLN A 184 -14.26 53.57 -11.97
N GLY A 185 -14.27 52.57 -12.87
CA GLY A 185 -15.19 51.44 -12.79
C GLY A 185 -14.86 50.46 -11.66
N GLY A 186 -13.56 50.24 -11.41
CA GLY A 186 -13.10 49.30 -10.39
C GLY A 186 -13.51 49.67 -8.96
N VAL A 187 -13.53 50.97 -8.63
CA VAL A 187 -13.88 51.44 -7.27
C VAL A 187 -15.34 51.15 -6.93
N ARG A 188 -16.27 51.36 -7.88
CA ARG A 188 -17.70 51.04 -7.68
C ARG A 188 -17.93 49.54 -7.52
N GLN A 189 -17.27 48.71 -8.34
CA GLN A 189 -17.41 47.25 -8.22
C GLN A 189 -16.94 46.76 -6.85
N ILE A 190 -15.79 47.23 -6.35
CA ILE A 190 -15.28 46.87 -5.01
C ILE A 190 -16.28 47.29 -3.91
N GLN A 191 -16.91 48.45 -4.02
CA GLN A 191 -17.94 48.91 -3.08
C GLN A 191 -19.21 48.03 -3.13
N GLU A 192 -19.62 47.53 -4.30
CA GLU A 192 -20.73 46.58 -4.45
C GLU A 192 -20.36 45.18 -3.95
N ASP A 193 -19.11 44.73 -4.16
CA ASP A 193 -18.59 43.44 -3.72
C ASP A 193 -18.49 43.37 -2.17
N ILE A 194 -18.09 44.48 -1.52
CA ILE A 194 -18.14 44.64 -0.06
C ILE A 194 -19.60 44.66 0.44
N ARG A 195 -20.49 45.43 -0.18
CA ARG A 195 -21.92 45.52 0.24
C ARG A 195 -22.70 44.23 0.05
N SER A 196 -22.33 43.42 -0.93
CA SER A 196 -22.95 42.11 -1.20
C SER A 196 -22.42 40.98 -0.30
N GLY A 197 -21.42 41.26 0.56
CA GLY A 197 -20.79 40.25 1.41
C GLY A 197 -19.92 39.23 0.66
N SER A 198 -19.63 39.48 -0.62
CA SER A 198 -18.73 38.65 -1.43
C SER A 198 -17.25 38.83 -1.05
N ILE A 199 -16.92 39.93 -0.37
CA ILE A 199 -15.69 40.16 0.38
C ILE A 199 -16.06 40.15 1.88
N GLN A 200 -15.53 39.19 2.65
CA GLN A 200 -15.71 39.15 4.10
C GLN A 200 -14.72 40.09 4.80
N ALA A 201 -15.22 40.92 5.72
CA ALA A 201 -14.38 41.74 6.59
C ALA A 201 -13.81 40.89 7.74
N THR A 202 -12.48 40.80 7.82
CA THR A 202 -11.75 40.25 8.98
C THR A 202 -11.21 41.37 9.86
N THR A 203 -10.89 41.04 11.11
CA THR A 203 -10.56 41.97 12.21
C THR A 203 -9.45 42.98 11.89
N ALA A 204 -9.55 44.15 12.52
CA ALA A 204 -8.60 45.25 12.38
C ALA A 204 -7.17 44.83 12.79
N CYS A 205 -6.21 45.22 11.96
CA CYS A 205 -4.78 45.11 12.23
C CYS A 205 -4.26 46.48 12.68
N ASP A 206 -3.33 46.51 13.65
CA ASP A 206 -2.65 47.74 14.05
C ASP A 206 -1.61 48.12 12.98
N LEU A 207 -2.03 48.90 11.98
CA LEU A 207 -1.13 49.46 10.97
C LEU A 207 -0.60 50.83 11.40
N TYR A 208 0.72 50.94 11.50
CA TYR A 208 1.42 52.20 11.77
C TYR A 208 1.94 52.79 10.46
N VAL A 209 1.43 53.97 10.09
CA VAL A 209 1.91 54.74 8.93
C VAL A 209 3.09 55.59 9.39
N VAL A 210 4.30 55.26 8.94
CA VAL A 210 5.55 55.85 9.47
C VAL A 210 5.80 57.28 8.96
N ASN A 211 5.07 57.72 7.92
CA ASN A 211 5.00 59.11 7.48
C ASN A 211 3.63 59.40 6.84
N SER A 212 2.85 60.32 7.42
CA SER A 212 1.56 60.74 6.86
C SER A 212 1.42 62.27 6.79
N SER A 213 1.84 62.84 5.67
CA SER A 213 1.47 64.19 5.24
C SER A 213 0.95 64.13 3.79
N GLN A 214 -0.38 64.08 3.63
CA GLN A 214 -1.13 64.14 2.36
C GLN A 214 -0.41 63.50 1.15
N THR A 215 -0.28 62.18 1.14
CA THR A 215 0.42 61.45 0.07
C THR A 215 -0.36 61.49 -1.26
N PRO A 216 0.21 62.04 -2.35
CA PRO A 216 -0.44 62.05 -3.66
C PRO A 216 -0.51 60.66 -4.30
N ALA A 217 -1.28 60.53 -5.38
CA ALA A 217 -1.10 59.39 -6.29
C ALA A 217 0.33 59.37 -6.86
N HIS A 218 0.89 58.18 -7.04
CA HIS A 218 2.30 57.89 -7.38
C HIS A 218 3.31 58.29 -6.30
N SER A 219 2.96 58.14 -5.02
CA SER A 219 3.89 58.27 -3.89
C SER A 219 4.07 56.96 -3.13
N SER A 220 5.26 56.75 -2.56
CA SER A 220 5.58 55.57 -1.76
C SER A 220 5.30 55.81 -0.27
N VAL A 221 4.42 55.00 0.31
CA VAL A 221 4.09 55.00 1.73
C VAL A 221 4.88 53.88 2.43
N GLN A 222 5.60 54.22 3.49
CA GLN A 222 6.19 53.22 4.38
C GLN A 222 5.18 52.82 5.45
N LEU A 223 4.84 51.53 5.47
CA LEU A 223 3.95 50.90 6.43
C LEU A 223 4.75 49.89 7.25
N GLU A 224 4.41 49.75 8.53
CA GLU A 224 4.87 48.62 9.34
C GLU A 224 3.65 47.76 9.72
N VAL A 225 3.71 46.48 9.38
CA VAL A 225 2.65 45.51 9.67
C VAL A 225 3.26 44.35 10.44
N ASN A 226 2.89 44.18 11.71
CA ASN A 226 3.41 43.12 12.58
C ASN A 226 4.97 43.03 12.62
N GLY A 227 5.66 44.17 12.59
CA GLY A 227 7.14 44.25 12.54
C GLY A 227 7.75 44.07 11.14
N VAL A 228 6.94 43.87 10.09
CA VAL A 228 7.40 43.80 8.70
C VAL A 228 7.29 45.20 8.07
N PRO A 229 8.42 45.84 7.70
CA PRO A 229 8.39 47.07 6.91
C PRO A 229 7.97 46.76 5.47
N LEU A 230 6.94 47.45 4.98
CA LEU A 230 6.39 47.30 3.64
C LEU A 230 6.30 48.66 2.94
N THR A 231 6.80 48.75 1.71
CA THR A 231 6.72 49.97 0.90
C THR A 231 5.55 49.86 -0.08
N MET A 232 4.47 50.61 0.14
CA MET A 232 3.32 50.66 -0.78
C MET A 232 3.44 51.83 -1.74
N GLU A 233 3.55 51.56 -3.04
CA GLU A 233 3.40 52.58 -4.09
C GLU A 233 1.90 52.85 -4.28
N VAL A 234 1.45 54.08 -4.02
CA VAL A 234 0.06 54.49 -4.21
C VAL A 234 -0.21 54.69 -5.71
N ASP A 235 -1.08 53.89 -6.31
CA ASP A 235 -1.48 54.04 -7.71
C ASP A 235 -2.57 55.11 -7.88
N THR A 236 -3.55 55.15 -6.99
CA THR A 236 -4.67 56.11 -7.02
C THR A 236 -5.18 56.45 -5.61
N VAL A 237 -5.68 57.68 -5.45
CA VAL A 237 -6.32 58.15 -4.21
C VAL A 237 -7.77 58.53 -4.55
N ALA A 238 -8.74 57.99 -3.82
CA ALA A 238 -10.15 58.28 -3.99
C ALA A 238 -10.77 58.77 -2.67
N SER A 239 -11.28 60.00 -2.64
CA SER A 239 -12.06 60.53 -1.52
C SER A 239 -13.54 60.19 -1.69
N ALA A 240 -14.14 59.54 -0.69
CA ALA A 240 -15.59 59.34 -0.65
C ALA A 240 -16.27 60.58 -0.05
N SER A 241 -17.10 61.29 -0.81
CA SER A 241 -17.67 62.59 -0.37
C SER A 241 -18.85 62.50 0.61
N LEU A 242 -18.97 61.41 1.38
CA LEU A 242 -20.15 61.10 2.22
C LEU A 242 -19.81 60.60 3.63
N ILE A 243 -18.55 60.26 3.85
CA ILE A 243 -17.90 59.83 5.10
C ILE A 243 -16.45 60.30 4.89
N ASP A 244 -15.77 60.92 5.86
CA ASP A 244 -14.40 61.45 5.67
C ASP A 244 -13.35 60.32 5.53
N GLU A 245 -13.46 59.57 4.43
CA GLU A 245 -12.72 58.37 4.09
C GLU A 245 -11.88 58.63 2.85
N THR A 246 -10.55 58.63 3.04
CA THR A 246 -9.61 58.60 1.92
C THR A 246 -9.23 57.14 1.65
N VAL A 247 -9.55 56.65 0.45
CA VAL A 247 -9.17 55.32 0.00
C VAL A 247 -7.89 55.42 -0.83
N TYR A 248 -6.81 54.82 -0.34
CA TYR A 248 -5.57 54.65 -1.09
C TYR A 248 -5.60 53.29 -1.77
N LEU A 249 -5.50 53.29 -3.09
CA LEU A 249 -5.27 52.11 -3.91
C LEU A 249 -3.80 52.10 -4.32
N GLY A 250 -3.06 51.06 -3.96
CA GLY A 250 -1.64 50.93 -4.27
C GLY A 250 -1.15 49.49 -4.31
N HIS A 251 0.14 49.31 -4.61
CA HIS A 251 0.81 48.02 -4.66
C HIS A 251 2.10 47.99 -3.83
N PHE A 252 2.35 46.88 -3.15
CA PHE A 252 3.58 46.71 -2.37
C PHE A 252 4.80 46.42 -3.26
N LYS A 253 5.83 47.27 -3.14
CA LYS A 253 7.21 46.90 -3.45
C LYS A 253 7.82 46.20 -2.22
N HIS A 254 8.61 45.17 -2.49
CA HIS A 254 9.38 44.42 -1.48
C HIS A 254 8.53 43.82 -0.35
N LEU A 255 7.46 43.09 -0.68
CA LEU A 255 7.10 41.95 0.17
C LEU A 255 8.33 41.03 0.29
N PRO A 256 8.49 40.25 1.37
CA PRO A 256 9.64 39.35 1.56
C PRO A 256 9.70 38.19 0.53
N LEU A 257 8.87 38.23 -0.52
CA LEU A 257 8.70 37.24 -1.58
C LEU A 257 9.44 37.62 -2.88
N GLY A 258 10.13 38.76 -2.93
CA GLY A 258 10.87 39.23 -4.10
C GLY A 258 10.16 40.33 -4.89
N GLU A 259 10.83 40.86 -5.91
CA GLU A 259 10.30 41.95 -6.75
C GLU A 259 9.33 41.42 -7.83
N THR A 260 8.31 42.22 -8.18
CA THR A 260 7.40 42.08 -9.35
C THR A 260 6.11 41.25 -9.23
N ASP A 261 5.32 41.41 -8.16
CA ASP A 261 3.86 41.19 -8.22
C ASP A 261 3.09 42.42 -7.72
N ILE A 262 2.04 42.83 -8.43
CA ILE A 262 1.23 44.02 -8.14
C ILE A 262 0.04 43.61 -7.25
N TYR A 263 0.11 43.92 -5.96
CA TYR A 263 -0.95 43.65 -4.99
C TYR A 263 -1.83 44.88 -4.81
N THR A 264 -2.93 45.02 -5.54
CA THR A 264 -3.90 46.09 -5.25
C THR A 264 -4.45 45.91 -3.84
N ILE A 265 -4.29 46.93 -2.99
CA ILE A 265 -4.81 47.01 -1.63
C ILE A 265 -5.57 48.33 -1.47
N SER A 266 -6.70 48.30 -0.76
CA SER A 266 -7.54 49.48 -0.45
C SER A 266 -7.34 49.90 1.01
N LEU A 267 -6.53 50.91 1.30
CA LEU A 267 -6.45 51.48 2.65
C LEU A 267 -7.59 52.48 2.83
N VAL A 268 -8.51 52.25 3.77
CA VAL A 268 -9.56 53.22 4.13
C VAL A 268 -9.12 53.98 5.39
N SER A 269 -8.94 55.30 5.30
CA SER A 269 -8.60 56.12 6.47
C SER A 269 -9.87 56.66 7.15
N LEU A 270 -10.17 56.20 8.35
CA LEU A 270 -11.30 56.62 9.19
C LEU A 270 -10.83 57.59 10.31
N GLY A 271 -10.23 58.70 9.91
CA GLY A 271 -9.71 59.71 10.84
C GLY A 271 -8.46 59.25 11.63
N PRO A 272 -8.23 59.72 12.87
CA PRO A 272 -6.96 59.57 13.59
C PRO A 272 -6.63 58.13 14.03
N LEU A 273 -7.54 57.17 13.83
CA LEU A 273 -7.29 55.73 13.93
C LEU A 273 -7.56 55.12 12.55
N THR A 274 -6.49 54.80 11.82
CA THR A 274 -6.61 54.29 10.43
C THR A 274 -6.97 52.81 10.44
N VAL A 275 -8.24 52.49 10.15
CA VAL A 275 -8.74 51.10 10.08
C VAL A 275 -8.57 50.53 8.67
N VAL A 276 -7.53 49.73 8.47
CA VAL A 276 -7.15 49.23 7.15
C VAL A 276 -7.92 47.96 6.76
N GLN A 277 -8.64 47.98 5.63
CA GLN A 277 -9.35 46.82 5.07
C GLN A 277 -8.65 46.27 3.82
N VAL A 278 -7.77 45.28 4.00
CA VAL A 278 -6.98 44.71 2.90
C VAL A 278 -7.79 43.74 2.03
N ALA A 279 -8.32 44.24 0.90
CA ALA A 279 -8.84 43.40 -0.18
C ALA A 279 -7.75 43.16 -1.24
N THR A 280 -7.41 41.90 -1.54
CA THR A 280 -6.30 41.55 -2.45
C THR A 280 -6.79 40.90 -3.73
N LYS A 281 -6.19 41.30 -4.87
CA LYS A 281 -6.40 40.66 -6.18
C LYS A 281 -5.11 40.02 -6.67
N THR A 282 -4.65 38.99 -5.96
CA THR A 282 -3.43 38.27 -6.30
C THR A 282 -3.56 37.47 -7.60
N ARG A 283 -2.42 37.22 -8.23
CA ARG A 283 -2.24 36.11 -9.18
C ARG A 283 -2.65 34.79 -8.50
N LYS A 284 -2.93 33.73 -9.29
CA LYS A 284 -3.46 32.44 -8.79
C LYS A 284 -2.50 31.63 -7.90
N ASP A 285 -1.46 32.24 -7.32
CA ASP A 285 -0.50 31.54 -6.49
C ASP A 285 -1.08 31.25 -5.08
N PRO A 286 -1.17 29.98 -4.68
CA PRO A 286 -1.75 29.58 -3.40
C PRO A 286 -0.86 29.90 -2.19
N ILE A 287 0.46 29.96 -2.37
CA ILE A 287 1.41 30.23 -1.29
C ILE A 287 1.46 31.73 -1.02
N LEU A 288 1.59 32.56 -2.06
CA LEU A 288 1.61 34.03 -1.89
C LEU A 288 0.35 34.54 -1.19
N SER A 289 -0.82 34.01 -1.56
CA SER A 289 -2.10 34.31 -0.89
C SER A 289 -2.10 33.92 0.59
N ARG A 290 -1.52 32.76 0.95
CA ARG A 290 -1.49 32.27 2.34
C ARG A 290 -0.44 32.99 3.19
N VAL A 291 0.74 33.24 2.64
CA VAL A 291 1.80 34.04 3.27
C VAL A 291 1.30 35.45 3.58
N LEU A 292 0.62 36.10 2.63
CA LEU A 292 0.06 37.43 2.83
C LEU A 292 -1.02 37.45 3.92
N THR A 293 -1.80 36.37 4.06
CA THR A 293 -2.75 36.23 5.18
C THR A 293 -2.03 36.32 6.53
N TYR A 294 -0.86 35.69 6.69
CA TYR A 294 -0.12 35.72 7.96
C TYR A 294 0.66 37.00 8.21
N VAL A 295 1.20 37.63 7.15
CA VAL A 295 1.85 38.94 7.27
C VAL A 295 0.86 39.97 7.79
N LEU A 296 -0.39 39.94 7.30
CA LEU A 296 -1.45 40.87 7.70
C LEU A 296 -2.10 40.50 9.05
N ASN A 297 -2.64 39.28 9.16
CA ASN A 297 -3.51 38.88 10.26
C ASN A 297 -2.76 38.16 11.40
N GLY A 298 -1.44 37.96 11.26
CA GLY A 298 -0.66 37.08 12.11
C GLY A 298 -0.85 35.60 11.78
N TRP A 299 0.05 34.77 12.32
CA TRP A 299 -0.18 33.33 12.46
C TRP A 299 -1.19 33.08 13.60
N PRO A 300 -2.02 32.02 13.58
CA PRO A 300 -3.01 31.77 14.64
C PRO A 300 -2.44 31.79 16.07
N ASP A 301 -3.27 32.28 17.00
CA ASP A 301 -2.84 32.82 18.31
C ASP A 301 -2.10 31.82 19.23
N VAL A 302 -1.35 32.39 20.17
CA VAL A 302 -0.54 31.70 21.18
C VAL A 302 -1.37 30.77 22.08
N ASN A 303 -2.67 31.05 22.25
CA ASN A 303 -3.59 30.25 23.06
C ASN A 303 -4.34 29.16 22.27
N GLU A 304 -4.21 29.11 20.94
CA GLU A 304 -4.86 28.09 20.12
C GLU A 304 -3.94 26.87 19.93
N ASP A 305 -4.34 25.73 20.53
CA ASP A 305 -3.78 24.41 20.24
C ASP A 305 -4.02 24.02 18.77
N PHE A 306 -3.27 23.01 18.28
CA PHE A 306 -3.51 22.43 16.96
C PHE A 306 -4.79 21.56 16.91
N THR A 307 -5.95 22.22 16.99
CA THR A 307 -7.27 21.59 17.11
C THR A 307 -7.75 20.92 15.82
N LEU A 308 -8.81 20.11 15.93
CA LEU A 308 -9.47 19.49 14.77
C LEU A 308 -10.05 20.53 13.79
N SER A 309 -10.62 21.65 14.28
CA SER A 309 -11.14 22.70 13.40
C SER A 309 -10.02 23.40 12.63
N THR A 310 -8.88 23.64 13.28
CA THR A 310 -7.66 24.16 12.65
C THR A 310 -7.20 23.22 11.53
N LYS A 311 -7.11 21.91 11.79
CA LYS A 311 -6.76 20.89 10.78
C LYS A 311 -7.70 20.92 9.57
N HIS A 312 -9.01 20.90 9.79
CA HIS A 312 -9.98 20.94 8.69
C HIS A 312 -9.92 22.26 7.91
N SER A 313 -9.67 23.40 8.56
CA SER A 313 -9.49 24.69 7.89
C SER A 313 -8.27 24.66 6.95
N ILE A 314 -7.13 24.15 7.44
CA ILE A 314 -5.90 23.93 6.68
C ILE A 314 -6.16 23.01 5.47
N GLU A 315 -6.77 21.86 5.72
CA GLU A 315 -7.04 20.85 4.71
C GLU A 315 -7.99 21.37 3.64
N ASN A 316 -9.07 22.07 4.02
CA ASN A 316 -9.98 22.72 3.08
C ASN A 316 -9.30 23.84 2.27
N TYR A 317 -8.36 24.58 2.85
CA TYR A 317 -7.58 25.57 2.10
C TYR A 317 -6.70 24.88 1.05
N TRP A 318 -5.88 23.90 1.44
CA TRP A 318 -4.85 23.32 0.56
C TRP A 318 -5.35 22.28 -0.44
N LYS A 319 -6.47 21.58 -0.18
CA LYS A 319 -6.94 20.41 -0.96
C LYS A 319 -6.97 20.60 -2.48
N SER A 320 -7.30 21.79 -2.99
CA SER A 320 -7.33 22.11 -4.43
C SER A 320 -6.07 22.81 -4.96
N LYS A 321 -5.12 23.13 -4.06
CA LYS A 321 -3.92 23.95 -4.31
C LYS A 321 -2.62 23.15 -4.38
N LEU A 322 -2.63 21.89 -3.91
CA LEU A 322 -1.47 20.99 -3.95
C LEU A 322 -1.23 20.41 -5.35
N THR A 323 -0.65 21.23 -6.24
CA THR A 323 -0.22 20.84 -7.58
C THR A 323 1.22 20.33 -7.60
N PHE A 324 1.61 19.70 -8.71
CA PHE A 324 3.00 19.32 -9.00
C PHE A 324 3.44 19.99 -10.31
N PRO A 325 4.76 20.20 -10.52
CA PRO A 325 5.25 20.65 -11.81
C PRO A 325 4.84 19.68 -12.94
N PRO A 326 4.67 20.19 -14.17
CA PRO A 326 4.42 19.35 -15.34
C PRO A 326 5.59 18.38 -15.60
N TYR A 327 5.31 17.35 -16.39
CA TYR A 327 6.31 16.41 -16.88
C TYR A 327 7.39 17.15 -17.70
N ASP A 328 8.65 16.77 -17.53
CA ASP A 328 9.82 17.43 -18.13
C ASP A 328 10.79 16.38 -18.68
N ASP A 329 10.88 16.21 -20.00
CA ASP A 329 11.65 15.13 -20.66
C ASP A 329 13.14 15.05 -20.26
N GLN A 330 13.72 16.09 -19.67
CA GLN A 330 15.10 16.06 -19.18
C GLN A 330 15.26 15.33 -17.84
N LYS A 331 14.17 15.12 -17.09
CA LYS A 331 14.18 14.49 -15.76
C LYS A 331 14.08 12.97 -15.83
N PRO A 332 14.80 12.22 -14.97
CA PRO A 332 14.75 10.76 -14.94
C PRO A 332 13.36 10.27 -14.51
N LYS A 333 12.83 9.27 -15.23
CA LYS A 333 11.53 8.65 -14.91
C LYS A 333 11.57 7.87 -13.59
N TYR A 334 10.42 7.76 -12.92
CA TYR A 334 10.23 6.83 -11.81
C TYR A 334 8.78 6.36 -11.72
N TYR A 335 8.52 5.10 -12.02
CA TYR A 335 7.16 4.55 -12.02
C TYR A 335 6.84 3.92 -10.65
N VAL A 336 6.01 4.61 -9.86
CA VAL A 336 5.46 4.10 -8.58
C VAL A 336 4.05 3.58 -8.84
N LEU A 337 3.79 2.33 -8.51
CA LEU A 337 2.48 1.71 -8.73
C LEU A 337 2.05 0.92 -7.51
N SER A 338 0.82 1.17 -7.04
CA SER A 338 0.14 0.30 -6.09
C SER A 338 -0.79 -0.67 -6.82
N MET A 339 -1.05 -1.82 -6.21
CA MET A 339 -2.15 -2.70 -6.63
C MET A 339 -3.47 -1.91 -6.60
N PHE A 340 -4.12 -1.81 -7.77
CA PHE A 340 -5.42 -1.17 -7.91
C PHE A 340 -6.52 -1.97 -7.18
N PRO A 341 -7.59 -1.31 -6.67
CA PRO A 341 -8.60 -1.99 -5.88
C PRO A 341 -9.72 -2.61 -6.74
N TYR A 342 -10.33 -3.67 -6.18
CA TYR A 342 -11.66 -4.12 -6.60
C TYR A 342 -12.72 -3.11 -6.13
N PRO A 343 -13.55 -2.53 -7.02
CA PRO A 343 -14.64 -1.61 -6.68
C PRO A 343 -15.86 -2.37 -6.13
N SER A 344 -15.63 -3.14 -5.06
CA SER A 344 -16.63 -3.97 -4.35
C SER A 344 -17.35 -3.22 -3.21
N GLY A 345 -17.10 -1.91 -3.07
CA GLY A 345 -17.80 -1.06 -2.09
C GLY A 345 -17.07 0.24 -1.78
N ARG A 346 -16.50 0.32 -0.58
CA ARG A 346 -15.86 1.51 0.00
C ARG A 346 -14.44 1.15 0.40
N LEU A 347 -13.55 2.15 0.49
CA LEU A 347 -12.22 1.94 1.08
C LEU A 347 -12.33 1.54 2.56
N HIS A 348 -11.25 0.96 3.07
CA HIS A 348 -11.05 0.60 4.48
C HIS A 348 -9.59 0.89 4.85
N MET A 349 -9.22 0.95 6.13
CA MET A 349 -7.86 1.34 6.53
C MET A 349 -6.72 0.50 5.90
N GLY A 350 -6.99 -0.76 5.51
CA GLY A 350 -6.08 -1.54 4.66
C GLY A 350 -5.75 -0.89 3.30
N HIS A 351 -6.75 -0.34 2.59
CA HIS A 351 -6.58 0.42 1.34
C HIS A 351 -5.83 1.73 1.59
N VAL A 352 -6.22 2.46 2.64
CA VAL A 352 -5.57 3.71 3.04
C VAL A 352 -4.08 3.49 3.24
N ARG A 353 -3.67 2.37 3.86
CA ARG A 353 -2.25 2.01 4.02
C ARG A 353 -1.52 1.92 2.69
N VAL A 354 -2.04 1.18 1.72
CA VAL A 354 -1.42 1.00 0.39
C VAL A 354 -1.18 2.34 -0.28
N TYR A 355 -2.24 3.16 -0.34
CA TYR A 355 -2.28 4.38 -1.14
C TYR A 355 -1.60 5.56 -0.46
N THR A 356 -1.55 5.61 0.87
CA THR A 356 -0.70 6.57 1.60
C THR A 356 0.78 6.20 1.47
N ILE A 357 1.14 4.91 1.49
CA ILE A 357 2.53 4.49 1.23
C ILE A 357 2.94 4.86 -0.21
N SER A 358 2.12 4.53 -1.23
CA SER A 358 2.46 4.83 -2.62
C SER A 358 2.56 6.34 -2.89
N ASP A 359 1.61 7.12 -2.36
CA ASP A 359 1.63 8.58 -2.47
C ASP A 359 2.83 9.22 -1.76
N THR A 360 3.23 8.71 -0.60
CA THR A 360 4.45 9.14 0.10
C THR A 360 5.70 8.89 -0.75
N MET A 361 5.81 7.70 -1.35
CA MET A 361 6.94 7.36 -2.23
C MET A 361 6.93 8.18 -3.52
N ALA A 362 5.76 8.42 -4.11
CA ALA A 362 5.60 9.25 -5.29
C ALA A 362 6.02 10.71 -5.03
N ARG A 363 5.52 11.32 -3.95
CA ARG A 363 5.89 12.68 -3.53
C ARG A 363 7.40 12.79 -3.25
N PHE A 364 7.98 11.86 -2.48
CA PHE A 364 9.41 11.80 -2.24
C PHE A 364 10.22 11.77 -3.54
N HIS A 365 9.84 10.95 -4.52
CA HIS A 365 10.56 10.86 -5.78
C HIS A 365 10.38 12.09 -6.69
N ARG A 366 9.21 12.76 -6.69
CA ARG A 366 9.02 14.05 -7.38
C ARG A 366 9.93 15.13 -6.79
N MET A 367 10.01 15.23 -5.45
CA MET A 367 10.89 16.17 -4.74
C MET A 367 12.39 15.83 -4.89
N ASN A 368 12.73 14.60 -5.27
CA ASN A 368 14.07 14.21 -5.72
C ASN A 368 14.28 14.41 -7.25
N GLY A 369 13.53 15.32 -7.86
CA GLY A 369 13.71 15.75 -9.25
C GLY A 369 13.31 14.72 -10.32
N LYS A 370 12.47 13.73 -9.99
CA LYS A 370 12.08 12.67 -10.94
C LYS A 370 10.72 12.93 -11.59
N ASN A 371 10.60 12.52 -12.84
CA ASN A 371 9.31 12.37 -13.53
C ASN A 371 8.57 11.16 -12.98
N VAL A 372 7.73 11.37 -11.97
CA VAL A 372 6.99 10.27 -11.34
C VAL A 372 5.69 9.98 -12.07
N ILE A 373 5.56 8.74 -12.51
CA ILE A 373 4.30 8.15 -12.99
C ILE A 373 3.67 7.43 -11.80
N HIS A 374 2.48 7.86 -11.37
CA HIS A 374 1.75 7.34 -10.22
C HIS A 374 0.25 7.23 -10.55
N PRO A 375 -0.16 6.23 -11.35
CA PRO A 375 -1.51 6.09 -11.84
C PRO A 375 -2.41 5.35 -10.84
N MET A 376 -3.72 5.38 -11.09
CA MET A 376 -4.72 4.58 -10.39
C MET A 376 -5.85 4.21 -11.35
N GLY A 377 -6.58 3.15 -11.02
CA GLY A 377 -7.65 2.56 -11.84
C GLY A 377 -8.40 1.53 -11.02
N TRP A 378 -9.15 0.65 -11.69
CA TRP A 378 -10.15 -0.20 -11.03
C TRP A 378 -10.15 -1.62 -11.61
N ASP A 379 -9.92 -2.64 -10.76
CA ASP A 379 -10.09 -4.05 -11.15
C ASP A 379 -11.57 -4.40 -11.05
N ALA A 380 -12.32 -4.01 -12.07
CA ALA A 380 -13.75 -3.79 -12.03
C ALA A 380 -14.61 -4.99 -12.46
N PHE A 381 -14.01 -5.98 -13.12
CA PHE A 381 -14.66 -7.25 -13.46
C PHE A 381 -14.57 -8.29 -12.32
N GLY A 382 -15.21 -9.43 -12.56
CA GLY A 382 -15.14 -10.61 -11.72
C GLY A 382 -16.18 -10.69 -10.60
N LEU A 383 -16.14 -11.85 -9.94
CA LEU A 383 -17.07 -12.26 -8.89
C LEU A 383 -17.34 -11.22 -7.78
N PRO A 384 -16.39 -10.37 -7.29
CA PRO A 384 -16.67 -9.46 -6.17
C PRO A 384 -17.73 -8.41 -6.47
N ALA A 385 -17.69 -7.83 -7.66
CA ALA A 385 -18.67 -6.83 -8.09
C ALA A 385 -20.02 -7.51 -8.40
N GLU A 386 -19.98 -8.66 -9.08
CA GLU A 386 -21.17 -9.42 -9.46
C GLU A 386 -21.98 -9.94 -8.26
N ASN A 387 -21.34 -10.62 -7.30
CA ASN A 387 -22.02 -11.13 -6.11
C ASN A 387 -22.64 -9.99 -5.28
N ALA A 388 -21.92 -8.88 -5.13
CA ALA A 388 -22.40 -7.72 -4.38
C ALA A 388 -23.56 -6.99 -5.08
N ALA A 389 -23.62 -7.05 -6.41
CA ALA A 389 -24.72 -6.53 -7.21
C ALA A 389 -25.96 -7.44 -7.14
N ILE A 390 -25.77 -8.77 -7.25
CA ILE A 390 -26.82 -9.80 -7.08
C ILE A 390 -27.45 -9.72 -5.69
N GLU A 391 -26.64 -9.65 -4.62
CA GLU A 391 -27.12 -9.52 -3.22
C GLU A 391 -28.05 -8.31 -3.02
N ARG A 392 -27.87 -7.25 -3.83
CA ARG A 392 -28.59 -5.97 -3.72
C ARG A 392 -29.67 -5.78 -4.78
N SER A 393 -29.86 -6.75 -5.68
CA SER A 393 -30.73 -6.63 -6.86
C SER A 393 -30.41 -5.38 -7.70
N VAL A 394 -29.12 -5.12 -7.94
CA VAL A 394 -28.62 -4.02 -8.78
C VAL A 394 -27.83 -4.60 -9.95
N GLU A 395 -27.86 -3.93 -11.10
CA GLU A 395 -27.01 -4.26 -12.24
C GLU A 395 -25.50 -4.13 -11.89
N PRO A 396 -24.63 -5.11 -12.23
CA PRO A 396 -23.21 -5.04 -11.90
C PRO A 396 -22.47 -3.81 -12.42
N ARG A 397 -22.78 -3.32 -13.63
CA ARG A 397 -22.15 -2.10 -14.19
C ARG A 397 -22.47 -0.88 -13.35
N LYS A 398 -23.75 -0.67 -13.02
CA LYS A 398 -24.22 0.42 -12.16
C LYS A 398 -23.60 0.37 -10.77
N TRP A 399 -23.58 -0.80 -10.14
CA TRP A 399 -22.94 -1.01 -8.82
C TRP A 399 -21.45 -0.70 -8.85
N THR A 400 -20.74 -1.22 -9.86
CA THR A 400 -19.31 -0.99 -10.11
C THR A 400 -19.00 0.49 -10.26
N ASN A 401 -19.72 1.19 -11.15
CA ASN A 401 -19.49 2.61 -11.41
C ASN A 401 -19.78 3.50 -10.19
N GLN A 402 -20.78 3.15 -9.37
CA GLN A 402 -21.05 3.84 -8.10
C GLN A 402 -19.91 3.67 -7.10
N ASN A 403 -19.38 2.45 -6.95
CA ASN A 403 -18.24 2.19 -6.06
C ASN A 403 -16.95 2.85 -6.56
N ILE A 404 -16.69 2.84 -7.87
CA ILE A 404 -15.58 3.57 -8.51
C ILE A 404 -15.67 5.06 -8.16
N ALA A 405 -16.81 5.70 -8.40
CA ALA A 405 -17.00 7.13 -8.10
C ALA A 405 -16.79 7.45 -6.61
N HIS A 406 -17.30 6.59 -5.72
CA HIS A 406 -17.14 6.77 -4.27
C HIS A 406 -15.67 6.59 -3.83
N MET A 407 -15.04 5.47 -4.20
CA MET A 407 -13.65 5.17 -3.83
C MET A 407 -12.67 6.19 -4.42
N LYS A 408 -12.92 6.68 -5.65
CA LYS A 408 -12.18 7.79 -6.27
C LYS A 408 -12.29 9.07 -5.44
N ASN A 409 -13.50 9.39 -4.97
CA ASN A 409 -13.70 10.54 -4.08
C ASN A 409 -12.97 10.36 -2.74
N GLN A 410 -13.00 9.17 -2.13
CA GLN A 410 -12.24 8.89 -0.90
C GLN A 410 -10.71 9.05 -1.12
N MET A 411 -10.15 8.57 -2.24
CA MET A 411 -8.74 8.79 -2.59
C MET A 411 -8.40 10.27 -2.80
N LYS A 412 -9.29 11.04 -3.43
CA LYS A 412 -9.15 12.50 -3.56
C LYS A 412 -9.26 13.23 -2.23
N GLN A 413 -10.12 12.77 -1.32
CA GLN A 413 -10.22 13.28 0.05
C GLN A 413 -8.98 12.94 0.87
N LEU A 414 -8.34 11.79 0.66
CA LEU A 414 -7.05 11.41 1.27
C LEU A 414 -5.83 12.20 0.74
N GLY A 415 -6.03 13.12 -0.21
CA GLY A 415 -4.95 13.89 -0.83
C GLY A 415 -3.98 13.05 -1.66
N CYS A 416 -4.40 11.88 -2.17
CA CYS A 416 -3.54 11.03 -2.99
C CYS A 416 -3.27 11.68 -4.37
N SER A 417 -1.99 11.83 -4.71
CA SER A 417 -1.48 12.43 -5.96
C SER A 417 -1.43 11.41 -7.11
N PHE A 418 -2.57 10.82 -7.40
CA PHE A 418 -2.73 9.92 -8.55
C PHE A 418 -2.90 10.70 -9.86
N ASP A 419 -2.28 10.21 -10.92
CA ASP A 419 -2.37 10.74 -12.27
C ASP A 419 -3.74 10.37 -12.88
N TRP A 420 -4.81 11.06 -12.49
CA TRP A 420 -6.19 10.69 -12.87
C TRP A 420 -6.48 10.71 -14.38
N ASP A 421 -5.70 11.44 -15.18
CA ASP A 421 -5.77 11.38 -16.65
C ASP A 421 -5.33 10.02 -17.21
N ARG A 422 -4.68 9.19 -16.38
CA ARG A 422 -4.30 7.81 -16.71
C ARG A 422 -5.30 6.76 -16.21
N GLU A 423 -6.45 7.17 -15.68
CA GLU A 423 -7.42 6.22 -15.11
C GLU A 423 -7.92 5.19 -16.13
N VAL A 424 -8.01 3.93 -15.68
CA VAL A 424 -8.66 2.84 -16.42
C VAL A 424 -9.58 2.04 -15.49
N SER A 425 -10.64 1.47 -16.06
CA SER A 425 -11.47 0.45 -15.41
C SER A 425 -11.46 -0.80 -16.28
N THR A 426 -11.21 -1.98 -15.70
CA THR A 426 -11.10 -3.21 -16.51
C THR A 426 -12.43 -3.60 -17.18
N CYS A 427 -13.57 -3.16 -16.64
CA CYS A 427 -14.90 -3.40 -17.22
C CYS A 427 -15.29 -2.44 -18.37
N ASP A 428 -14.42 -1.51 -18.75
CA ASP A 428 -14.68 -0.55 -19.83
C ASP A 428 -14.32 -1.13 -21.19
N VAL A 429 -15.16 -0.85 -22.18
CA VAL A 429 -15.02 -1.29 -23.58
C VAL A 429 -13.66 -0.88 -24.17
N SER A 430 -13.12 0.27 -23.76
CA SER A 430 -11.80 0.79 -24.15
C SER A 430 -10.62 0.00 -23.54
N TYR A 431 -10.85 -0.74 -22.45
CA TYR A 431 -9.86 -1.61 -21.81
C TYR A 431 -9.97 -3.04 -22.34
N TYR A 432 -11.10 -3.73 -22.12
CA TYR A 432 -11.17 -5.17 -22.36
C TYR A 432 -11.16 -5.56 -23.84
N ARG A 433 -11.39 -4.63 -24.79
CA ARG A 433 -11.06 -4.86 -26.22
C ARG A 433 -9.62 -5.31 -26.42
N TRP A 434 -8.72 -4.82 -25.56
CA TRP A 434 -7.30 -5.13 -25.60
C TRP A 434 -6.97 -6.42 -24.86
N THR A 435 -7.66 -6.74 -23.78
CA THR A 435 -7.62 -8.09 -23.18
C THR A 435 -8.07 -9.15 -24.21
N GLN A 436 -9.14 -8.89 -24.97
CA GLN A 436 -9.58 -9.74 -26.08
C GLN A 436 -8.52 -9.83 -27.20
N ALA A 437 -7.91 -8.72 -27.59
CA ALA A 437 -6.83 -8.74 -28.59
C ALA A 437 -5.57 -9.50 -28.10
N LEU A 438 -5.23 -9.42 -26.81
CA LEU A 438 -4.13 -10.18 -26.21
C LEU A 438 -4.45 -11.68 -26.14
N PHE A 439 -5.68 -12.05 -25.80
CA PHE A 439 -6.17 -13.43 -25.89
C PHE A 439 -6.02 -13.98 -27.32
N LEU A 440 -6.43 -13.22 -28.34
CA LEU A 440 -6.27 -13.66 -29.74
C LEU A 440 -4.79 -13.82 -30.12
N LYS A 441 -3.90 -12.93 -29.68
CA LYS A 441 -2.45 -13.09 -29.92
C LYS A 441 -1.86 -14.32 -29.23
N LEU A 442 -2.32 -14.66 -28.03
CA LEU A 442 -1.95 -15.92 -27.36
C LEU A 442 -2.50 -17.14 -28.12
N TYR A 443 -3.72 -17.07 -28.63
CA TYR A 443 -4.35 -18.13 -29.43
C TYR A 443 -3.61 -18.36 -30.76
N GLU A 444 -3.30 -17.29 -31.49
CA GLU A 444 -2.46 -17.32 -32.71
C GLU A 444 -1.05 -17.88 -32.44
N SER A 445 -0.54 -17.72 -31.22
CA SER A 445 0.75 -18.26 -30.77
C SER A 445 0.68 -19.71 -30.24
N GLY A 446 -0.49 -20.36 -30.28
CA GLY A 446 -0.69 -21.71 -29.73
C GLY A 446 -0.64 -21.80 -28.20
N LEU A 447 -0.65 -20.66 -27.51
CA LEU A 447 -0.58 -20.52 -26.06
C LEU A 447 -1.95 -20.53 -25.38
N VAL A 448 -3.02 -20.21 -26.10
CA VAL A 448 -4.40 -20.40 -25.62
C VAL A 448 -5.02 -21.60 -26.32
N TYR A 449 -5.60 -22.50 -25.53
CA TYR A 449 -6.25 -23.71 -26.04
C TYR A 449 -7.47 -24.08 -25.19
N ARG A 450 -8.30 -25.00 -25.69
CA ARG A 450 -9.49 -25.51 -24.98
C ARG A 450 -9.39 -27.02 -24.80
N LYS A 451 -9.73 -27.54 -23.62
CA LYS A 451 -9.80 -28.99 -23.36
C LYS A 451 -10.86 -29.32 -22.30
N GLU A 452 -11.27 -30.58 -22.27
CA GLU A 452 -12.00 -31.13 -21.11
C GLU A 452 -11.04 -31.33 -19.94
N ALA A 453 -11.48 -30.94 -18.74
CA ALA A 453 -10.71 -31.08 -17.51
C ALA A 453 -11.64 -31.30 -16.30
N LEU A 454 -11.13 -31.99 -15.28
CA LEU A 454 -11.75 -32.01 -13.94
C LEU A 454 -11.37 -30.73 -13.19
N VAL A 455 -12.30 -29.78 -13.20
CA VAL A 455 -12.08 -28.42 -12.71
C VAL A 455 -12.66 -28.25 -11.31
N ASN A 456 -12.07 -27.32 -10.55
CA ASN A 456 -12.55 -26.94 -9.23
C ASN A 456 -13.88 -26.21 -9.39
N TRP A 457 -14.95 -26.75 -8.84
CA TRP A 457 -16.29 -26.17 -8.90
C TRP A 457 -16.70 -25.71 -7.51
N ASP A 458 -17.07 -24.44 -7.38
CA ASP A 458 -17.74 -23.91 -6.19
C ASP A 458 -19.24 -24.19 -6.30
N PRO A 459 -19.85 -25.03 -5.43
CA PRO A 459 -21.28 -25.32 -5.51
C PRO A 459 -22.17 -24.16 -5.03
N VAL A 460 -21.61 -23.17 -4.31
CA VAL A 460 -22.31 -21.99 -3.80
C VAL A 460 -22.21 -20.83 -4.79
N ASP A 461 -21.01 -20.48 -5.26
CA ASP A 461 -20.80 -19.46 -6.30
C ASP A 461 -21.11 -19.99 -7.72
N GLN A 462 -21.36 -21.29 -7.89
CA GLN A 462 -21.70 -21.95 -9.16
C GLN A 462 -20.78 -21.56 -10.32
N THR A 463 -19.47 -21.61 -10.06
CA THR A 463 -18.42 -21.23 -11.00
C THR A 463 -17.25 -22.17 -10.89
N VAL A 464 -16.48 -22.27 -11.98
CA VAL A 464 -15.12 -22.79 -11.93
C VAL A 464 -14.21 -21.83 -11.16
N LEU A 465 -13.30 -22.41 -10.39
CA LEU A 465 -12.18 -21.78 -9.71
C LEU A 465 -10.86 -22.24 -10.33
N ALA A 466 -9.83 -21.39 -10.33
CA ALA A 466 -8.45 -21.83 -10.55
C ALA A 466 -7.94 -22.62 -9.33
N ASP A 467 -6.82 -23.35 -9.44
CA ASP A 467 -6.24 -24.07 -8.29
C ASP A 467 -5.81 -23.10 -7.17
N GLU A 468 -5.31 -21.93 -7.54
CA GLU A 468 -4.94 -20.81 -6.67
C GLU A 468 -6.13 -20.15 -5.93
N GLN A 469 -7.35 -20.51 -6.31
CA GLN A 469 -8.60 -20.05 -5.70
C GLN A 469 -9.21 -21.10 -4.74
N VAL A 470 -8.51 -22.23 -4.53
CA VAL A 470 -8.85 -23.25 -3.54
C VAL A 470 -7.85 -23.17 -2.37
N ASP A 471 -8.34 -23.21 -1.14
CA ASP A 471 -7.50 -23.20 0.06
C ASP A 471 -6.89 -24.58 0.38
N GLU A 472 -5.98 -24.61 1.35
CA GLU A 472 -5.31 -25.83 1.82
C GLU A 472 -6.28 -26.90 2.37
N ASN A 473 -7.52 -26.52 2.71
CA ASN A 473 -8.57 -27.43 3.16
C ASN A 473 -9.43 -27.97 1.99
N GLY A 474 -9.16 -27.58 0.75
CA GLY A 474 -9.98 -27.91 -0.41
C GLY A 474 -11.31 -27.15 -0.43
N CYS A 475 -11.35 -25.93 0.14
CA CYS A 475 -12.51 -25.05 0.16
C CYS A 475 -12.29 -23.82 -0.72
N SER A 476 -13.37 -23.25 -1.22
CA SER A 476 -13.34 -22.00 -1.98
C SER A 476 -12.84 -20.86 -1.10
N TRP A 477 -11.86 -20.09 -1.61
CA TRP A 477 -11.27 -18.93 -0.93
C TRP A 477 -12.28 -17.85 -0.49
N ARG A 478 -13.50 -17.89 -1.04
CA ARG A 478 -14.53 -16.88 -0.87
C ARG A 478 -15.77 -17.41 -0.18
N SER A 479 -16.44 -18.42 -0.76
CA SER A 479 -17.69 -18.95 -0.21
C SER A 479 -17.44 -19.81 1.03
N GLY A 480 -16.22 -20.33 1.19
CA GLY A 480 -15.87 -21.33 2.19
C GLY A 480 -16.50 -22.71 1.92
N ALA A 481 -17.20 -22.89 0.80
CA ALA A 481 -17.77 -24.16 0.40
C ALA A 481 -16.68 -25.16 0.04
N LYS A 482 -16.91 -26.44 0.34
CA LYS A 482 -16.04 -27.52 -0.13
C LYS A 482 -16.08 -27.57 -1.65
N VAL A 483 -14.92 -27.57 -2.29
CA VAL A 483 -14.81 -27.58 -3.75
C VAL A 483 -15.11 -28.98 -4.28
N GLU A 484 -15.96 -29.05 -5.29
CA GLU A 484 -16.29 -30.26 -6.02
C GLU A 484 -15.40 -30.37 -7.29
N LYS A 485 -15.15 -31.57 -7.78
CA LYS A 485 -14.49 -31.77 -9.09
C LYS A 485 -15.56 -32.03 -10.15
N LYS A 486 -15.69 -31.12 -11.11
CA LYS A 486 -16.67 -31.18 -12.20
C LYS A 486 -15.95 -31.33 -13.53
N LEU A 487 -16.45 -32.16 -14.44
CA LEU A 487 -15.88 -32.29 -15.78
C LEU A 487 -16.49 -31.21 -16.69
N LEU A 488 -15.66 -30.31 -17.23
CA LEU A 488 -16.07 -29.22 -18.13
C LEU A 488 -15.02 -29.00 -19.23
N ASN A 489 -15.46 -28.54 -20.41
CA ASN A 489 -14.60 -28.11 -21.50
C ASN A 489 -14.28 -26.61 -21.32
N GLN A 490 -13.01 -26.26 -21.09
CA GLN A 490 -12.59 -24.95 -20.58
C GLN A 490 -11.35 -24.41 -21.29
N TRP A 491 -11.19 -23.08 -21.27
CA TRP A 491 -10.05 -22.35 -21.85
C TRP A 491 -8.87 -22.24 -20.88
N PHE A 492 -7.67 -22.50 -21.39
CA PHE A 492 -6.40 -22.47 -20.67
C PHE A 492 -5.37 -21.60 -21.37
N ILE A 493 -4.51 -20.93 -20.59
CA ILE A 493 -3.24 -20.33 -21.05
C ILE A 493 -2.10 -21.28 -20.66
N ARG A 494 -1.24 -21.61 -21.64
CA ARG A 494 -0.10 -22.54 -21.55
C ARG A 494 1.05 -21.97 -20.70
N ALA A 495 0.82 -21.85 -19.40
CA ALA A 495 1.81 -21.37 -18.42
C ALA A 495 3.04 -22.29 -18.35
N THR A 496 2.85 -23.60 -18.58
CA THR A 496 3.92 -24.62 -18.61
C THR A 496 5.06 -24.29 -19.58
N GLN A 497 4.78 -23.65 -20.73
CA GLN A 497 5.81 -23.20 -21.68
C GLN A 497 6.79 -22.18 -21.08
N PHE A 498 6.33 -21.35 -20.15
CA PHE A 498 7.14 -20.31 -19.50
C PHE A 498 7.69 -20.73 -18.14
N ALA A 499 7.46 -21.97 -17.70
CA ALA A 499 7.81 -22.44 -16.35
C ALA A 499 9.28 -22.18 -16.01
N LYS A 500 10.20 -22.68 -16.84
CA LYS A 500 11.65 -22.50 -16.66
C LYS A 500 12.07 -21.03 -16.69
N SER A 501 11.55 -20.22 -17.61
CA SER A 501 11.90 -18.79 -17.67
C SER A 501 11.35 -18.00 -16.48
N LEU A 502 10.17 -18.37 -15.97
CA LEU A 502 9.59 -17.79 -14.76
C LEU A 502 10.32 -18.24 -13.49
N TYR A 503 10.82 -19.46 -13.43
CA TYR A 503 11.63 -19.96 -12.32
C TYR A 503 13.00 -19.27 -12.25
N ASP A 504 13.70 -19.20 -13.39
CA ASP A 504 15.04 -18.62 -13.49
C ASP A 504 14.99 -17.09 -13.33
N GLY A 505 13.97 -16.43 -13.87
CA GLY A 505 13.73 -14.99 -13.73
C GLY A 505 13.56 -14.52 -12.28
N LEU A 506 13.21 -15.40 -11.34
CA LEU A 506 13.22 -15.09 -9.90
C LEU A 506 14.63 -14.90 -9.31
N SER A 507 15.67 -15.16 -10.10
CA SER A 507 17.08 -14.95 -9.78
C SER A 507 17.69 -13.78 -10.57
N ASP A 508 16.87 -13.04 -11.34
CA ASP A 508 17.31 -11.88 -12.14
C ASP A 508 17.74 -10.72 -11.21
N PRO A 509 18.97 -10.15 -11.38
CA PRO A 509 19.48 -9.06 -10.54
C PRO A 509 18.68 -7.74 -10.66
N LEU A 510 17.78 -7.63 -11.64
CA LEU A 510 16.79 -6.55 -11.73
C LEU A 510 15.83 -6.56 -10.52
N LEU A 511 15.49 -7.74 -9.98
CA LEU A 511 14.48 -7.94 -8.94
C LEU A 511 14.98 -7.57 -7.54
N LYS A 512 14.72 -6.33 -7.12
CA LYS A 512 15.12 -5.80 -5.81
C LYS A 512 14.02 -5.99 -4.75
N ASN A 513 14.39 -6.43 -3.56
CA ASN A 513 13.50 -6.59 -2.38
C ASN A 513 12.33 -7.59 -2.52
N TRP A 514 12.34 -8.51 -3.50
CA TRP A 514 11.27 -9.52 -3.64
C TRP A 514 11.19 -10.53 -2.48
N ARG A 515 12.31 -10.79 -1.78
CA ARG A 515 12.37 -11.56 -0.51
C ARG A 515 11.55 -12.87 -0.56
N ASP A 516 10.55 -13.01 0.32
CA ASP A 516 9.70 -14.19 0.44
C ASP A 516 8.97 -14.57 -0.86
N ILE A 517 8.66 -13.60 -1.73
CA ILE A 517 7.93 -13.86 -2.97
C ILE A 517 8.73 -14.76 -3.92
N ILE A 518 10.06 -14.67 -3.90
CA ILE A 518 10.94 -15.59 -4.63
C ILE A 518 10.74 -17.02 -4.13
N LYS A 519 10.74 -17.23 -2.82
CA LYS A 519 10.55 -18.57 -2.23
C LYS A 519 9.16 -19.13 -2.54
N VAL A 520 8.13 -18.30 -2.37
CA VAL A 520 6.73 -18.67 -2.62
C VAL A 520 6.49 -19.00 -4.10
N GLN A 521 6.99 -18.19 -5.05
CA GLN A 521 6.83 -18.50 -6.47
C GLN A 521 7.72 -19.65 -6.95
N LYS A 522 8.95 -19.84 -6.41
CA LYS A 522 9.75 -21.04 -6.72
C LYS A 522 9.07 -22.33 -6.25
N HIS A 523 8.48 -22.32 -5.06
CA HIS A 523 7.70 -23.45 -4.56
C HIS A 523 6.44 -23.71 -5.41
N TRP A 524 5.73 -22.65 -5.83
CA TRP A 524 4.55 -22.75 -6.69
C TRP A 524 4.86 -23.30 -8.09
N ILE A 525 5.93 -22.81 -8.72
CA ILE A 525 6.36 -23.27 -10.05
C ILE A 525 6.95 -24.69 -9.97
N GLY A 526 7.58 -25.05 -8.84
CA GLY A 526 8.34 -26.28 -8.68
C GLY A 526 9.66 -26.25 -9.44
N GLU A 527 10.54 -27.21 -9.16
CA GLU A 527 11.78 -27.36 -9.93
C GLU A 527 11.44 -27.86 -11.34
N CYS A 528 12.01 -27.22 -12.36
CA CYS A 528 11.73 -27.56 -13.76
C CYS A 528 12.70 -28.64 -14.24
N ASP A 529 12.61 -29.82 -13.63
CA ASP A 529 13.51 -30.98 -13.78
C ASP A 529 13.05 -31.99 -14.85
N GLY A 530 11.80 -31.90 -15.32
CA GLY A 530 11.26 -32.74 -16.39
C GLY A 530 10.62 -31.95 -17.52
N THR A 531 9.89 -32.66 -18.38
CA THR A 531 9.24 -32.13 -19.59
C THR A 531 7.86 -32.75 -19.75
N THR A 532 6.89 -31.97 -20.22
CA THR A 532 5.57 -32.48 -20.58
C THR A 532 5.38 -32.62 -22.09
N PHE A 533 4.61 -33.64 -22.47
CA PHE A 533 4.23 -33.97 -23.85
C PHE A 533 2.73 -34.23 -23.94
N GLU A 534 2.09 -33.76 -25.02
CA GLU A 534 0.71 -34.06 -25.35
C GLU A 534 0.64 -35.21 -26.36
N PHE A 535 -0.09 -36.29 -26.01
CA PHE A 535 -0.36 -37.42 -26.87
C PHE A 535 -1.82 -37.36 -27.34
N GLU A 536 -2.07 -37.61 -28.62
CA GLU A 536 -3.44 -37.70 -29.16
C GLU A 536 -4.10 -39.02 -28.76
N LEU A 537 -5.39 -38.98 -28.38
CA LEU A 537 -6.14 -40.17 -27.99
C LEU A 537 -7.03 -40.67 -29.14
N GLU A 538 -6.93 -41.97 -29.43
CA GLU A 538 -7.80 -42.68 -30.35
C GLU A 538 -8.87 -43.47 -29.59
N GLY A 539 -10.09 -43.53 -30.13
CA GLY A 539 -11.25 -44.21 -29.52
C GLY A 539 -12.31 -43.26 -28.93
N ILE A 540 -12.02 -41.96 -28.82
CA ILE A 540 -12.96 -40.92 -28.38
C ILE A 540 -13.25 -39.94 -29.55
N LYS A 541 -14.32 -39.15 -29.47
CA LYS A 541 -14.58 -38.06 -30.44
C LYS A 541 -13.37 -37.10 -30.48
N SER A 542 -13.02 -36.64 -31.68
CA SER A 542 -11.71 -36.09 -32.02
C SER A 542 -11.23 -34.89 -31.18
N GLU A 543 -9.90 -34.72 -31.14
CA GLU A 543 -9.10 -33.68 -30.49
C GLU A 543 -8.78 -33.84 -28.98
N THR A 544 -9.25 -34.90 -28.30
CA THR A 544 -8.81 -35.17 -26.92
C THR A 544 -7.33 -35.59 -26.87
N ARG A 545 -6.55 -34.93 -26.01
CA ARG A 545 -5.13 -35.25 -25.76
C ARG A 545 -4.91 -35.62 -24.29
N VAL A 546 -3.94 -36.50 -24.02
CA VAL A 546 -3.42 -36.77 -22.67
C VAL A 546 -2.06 -36.08 -22.49
N ASN A 547 -1.90 -35.38 -21.37
CA ASN A 547 -0.61 -34.80 -20.99
C ASN A 547 0.17 -35.83 -20.19
N VAL A 548 1.40 -36.12 -20.61
CA VAL A 548 2.35 -36.98 -19.90
C VAL A 548 3.54 -36.14 -19.47
N TRP A 549 4.15 -36.45 -18.32
CA TRP A 549 5.36 -35.79 -17.83
C TRP A 549 6.45 -36.84 -17.55
N THR A 550 7.70 -36.47 -17.80
CA THR A 550 8.87 -37.33 -17.52
C THR A 550 10.12 -36.47 -17.23
N ARG A 551 11.01 -36.93 -16.34
CA ARG A 551 12.37 -36.36 -16.17
C ARG A 551 13.28 -36.63 -17.37
N ASN A 552 12.94 -37.68 -18.13
CA ASN A 552 13.72 -38.27 -19.21
C ASN A 552 12.92 -38.19 -20.52
N PRO A 553 13.00 -37.07 -21.27
CA PRO A 553 12.32 -36.87 -22.56
C PRO A 553 12.55 -37.99 -23.57
N GLU A 554 13.80 -38.43 -23.71
CA GLU A 554 14.27 -39.48 -24.61
C GLU A 554 13.56 -40.83 -24.40
N SER A 555 13.11 -41.14 -23.17
CA SER A 555 12.34 -42.34 -22.85
C SER A 555 10.99 -42.42 -23.60
N VAL A 556 10.50 -41.30 -24.16
CA VAL A 556 9.30 -41.27 -25.00
C VAL A 556 9.41 -42.13 -26.26
N LEU A 557 10.63 -42.42 -26.71
CA LEU A 557 10.91 -43.28 -27.88
C LEU A 557 10.75 -44.76 -27.55
N GLU A 558 11.00 -45.14 -26.29
CA GLU A 558 10.93 -46.53 -25.80
C GLU A 558 9.60 -46.87 -25.10
N ALA A 559 8.70 -45.90 -24.93
CA ALA A 559 7.44 -46.08 -24.24
C ALA A 559 6.53 -47.12 -24.91
N THR A 560 5.94 -48.02 -24.11
CA THR A 560 5.08 -49.12 -24.58
C THR A 560 3.65 -49.07 -24.04
N PHE A 561 3.38 -48.27 -23.00
CA PHE A 561 2.02 -48.01 -22.49
C PHE A 561 1.93 -46.64 -21.81
N ILE A 562 0.70 -46.20 -21.52
CA ILE A 562 0.44 -45.10 -20.58
C ILE A 562 -0.38 -45.66 -19.43
N ALA A 563 0.01 -45.35 -18.19
CA ALA A 563 -0.79 -45.62 -17.02
C ALA A 563 -1.44 -44.33 -16.50
N VAL A 564 -2.65 -44.41 -15.97
CA VAL A 564 -3.40 -43.30 -15.39
C VAL A 564 -3.94 -43.70 -14.02
N SER A 565 -3.96 -42.76 -13.07
CA SER A 565 -4.36 -43.10 -11.71
C SER A 565 -5.86 -43.38 -11.61
N PRO A 566 -6.31 -44.23 -10.65
CA PRO A 566 -7.73 -44.41 -10.36
C PRO A 566 -8.40 -43.08 -10.00
N GLY A 567 -9.55 -42.80 -10.62
CA GLY A 567 -10.29 -41.54 -10.46
C GLY A 567 -9.81 -40.36 -11.32
N SER A 568 -8.80 -40.56 -12.18
CA SER A 568 -8.34 -39.59 -13.19
C SER A 568 -9.45 -39.18 -14.18
N VAL A 569 -9.18 -38.16 -15.02
CA VAL A 569 -10.13 -37.72 -16.05
C VAL A 569 -10.46 -38.86 -17.03
N LEU A 570 -9.44 -39.62 -17.44
CA LEU A 570 -9.57 -40.69 -18.43
C LEU A 570 -10.28 -41.93 -17.88
N ASP A 571 -10.03 -42.28 -16.61
CA ASP A 571 -10.79 -43.33 -15.91
C ASP A 571 -12.30 -43.05 -15.89
N LYS A 572 -12.69 -41.77 -15.75
CA LYS A 572 -14.11 -41.35 -15.75
C LYS A 572 -14.73 -41.16 -17.14
N LEU A 573 -13.92 -40.88 -18.16
CA LEU A 573 -14.39 -40.70 -19.54
C LEU A 573 -14.68 -42.03 -20.24
N ASP A 574 -13.97 -43.10 -19.90
CA ASP A 574 -14.12 -44.38 -20.57
C ASP A 574 -15.16 -45.30 -19.89
N LEU A 575 -16.30 -45.42 -20.57
CA LEU A 575 -17.46 -46.24 -20.19
C LEU A 575 -17.28 -47.76 -20.43
N GLY A 576 -16.04 -48.22 -20.67
CA GLY A 576 -15.68 -49.64 -20.76
C GLY A 576 -15.95 -50.43 -19.47
N GLU A 577 -15.90 -51.76 -19.56
CA GLU A 577 -16.38 -52.72 -18.55
C GLU A 577 -16.05 -52.33 -17.09
N THR A 578 -17.07 -52.39 -16.24
CA THR A 578 -16.99 -52.13 -14.80
C THR A 578 -15.96 -53.03 -14.11
N PHE A 579 -15.25 -52.46 -13.13
CA PHE A 579 -14.40 -53.20 -12.19
C PHE A 579 -15.11 -54.46 -11.67
N SER A 580 -14.50 -55.63 -11.86
CA SER A 580 -14.74 -56.76 -10.96
C SER A 580 -13.91 -56.55 -9.69
N GLU A 581 -14.42 -56.97 -8.53
CA GLU A 581 -13.79 -56.74 -7.21
C GLU A 581 -12.37 -57.35 -7.07
N ASN A 582 -11.95 -58.19 -8.02
CA ASN A 582 -10.64 -58.87 -8.03
C ASN A 582 -9.66 -58.35 -9.11
N THR A 583 -9.99 -57.27 -9.83
CA THR A 583 -9.16 -56.78 -10.95
C THR A 583 -8.08 -55.79 -10.47
N VAL A 584 -6.81 -56.06 -10.75
CA VAL A 584 -5.67 -55.24 -10.29
C VAL A 584 -5.45 -53.97 -11.14
N PHE A 585 -5.94 -53.97 -12.38
CA PHE A 585 -5.87 -52.86 -13.32
C PHE A 585 -7.02 -52.95 -14.33
N ARG A 586 -7.38 -51.83 -14.98
CA ARG A 586 -8.37 -51.79 -16.07
C ARG A 586 -7.71 -51.27 -17.34
N LYS A 587 -7.74 -52.04 -18.43
CA LYS A 587 -7.36 -51.52 -19.76
C LYS A 587 -8.51 -50.66 -20.29
N LEU A 588 -8.20 -49.45 -20.75
CA LEU A 588 -9.19 -48.57 -21.37
C LEU A 588 -9.44 -48.96 -22.84
N SER A 589 -10.63 -48.62 -23.35
CA SER A 589 -11.03 -48.80 -24.74
C SER A 589 -10.28 -47.89 -25.72
N LEU A 590 -9.67 -46.83 -25.18
CA LEU A 590 -8.85 -45.84 -25.89
C LEU A 590 -7.36 -46.20 -25.90
N SER A 591 -6.62 -45.62 -26.86
CA SER A 591 -5.15 -45.72 -26.94
C SER A 591 -4.54 -44.37 -27.25
N ALA A 592 -3.30 -44.14 -26.84
CA ALA A 592 -2.58 -42.88 -27.05
C ALA A 592 -1.57 -43.02 -28.19
N ARG A 593 -1.68 -42.19 -29.22
CA ARG A 593 -0.75 -42.15 -30.35
C ARG A 593 0.54 -41.46 -29.92
N ASN A 594 1.66 -42.19 -29.94
CA ASN A 594 2.99 -41.64 -29.67
C ASN A 594 3.37 -40.66 -30.80
N PRO A 595 3.59 -39.37 -30.51
CA PRO A 595 3.80 -38.36 -31.55
C PRO A 595 5.19 -38.41 -32.22
N PHE A 596 6.10 -39.24 -31.72
CA PHE A 596 7.45 -39.44 -32.25
C PHE A 596 7.57 -40.76 -33.02
N THR A 597 7.02 -41.87 -32.49
CA THR A 597 7.13 -43.20 -33.12
C THR A 597 5.89 -43.63 -33.90
N GLN A 598 4.78 -42.88 -33.81
CA GLN A 598 3.45 -43.24 -34.33
C GLN A 598 2.84 -44.53 -33.77
N ALA A 599 3.49 -45.17 -32.80
CA ALA A 599 2.97 -46.35 -32.10
C ALA A 599 1.71 -46.00 -31.29
N LEU A 600 0.73 -46.91 -31.28
CA LEU A 600 -0.46 -46.81 -30.43
C LEU A 600 -0.16 -47.45 -29.07
N LEU A 601 -0.06 -46.61 -28.04
CA LEU A 601 0.19 -47.03 -26.67
C LEU A 601 -1.15 -47.36 -25.98
N PRO A 602 -1.37 -48.59 -25.51
CA PRO A 602 -2.55 -48.90 -24.70
C PRO A 602 -2.55 -48.09 -23.40
N VAL A 603 -3.73 -47.62 -22.99
CA VAL A 603 -3.91 -46.85 -21.74
C VAL A 603 -4.52 -47.74 -20.66
N TYR A 604 -3.96 -47.70 -19.45
CA TYR A 604 -4.38 -48.53 -18.31
C TYR A 604 -4.64 -47.70 -17.06
N VAL A 605 -5.72 -48.00 -16.34
CA VAL A 605 -5.97 -47.50 -14.99
C VAL A 605 -5.35 -48.48 -13.99
N THR A 606 -4.42 -48.02 -13.15
CA THR A 606 -3.67 -48.90 -12.23
C THR A 606 -3.11 -48.13 -11.03
N ASP A 607 -2.95 -48.80 -9.89
CA ASP A 607 -2.21 -48.31 -8.72
C ASP A 607 -0.79 -48.90 -8.62
N ARG A 608 -0.38 -49.70 -9.61
CA ARG A 608 0.87 -50.50 -9.62
C ARG A 608 2.07 -49.81 -10.25
N VAL A 609 1.95 -48.53 -10.59
CA VAL A 609 3.06 -47.67 -11.01
C VAL A 609 3.14 -46.47 -10.07
N SER A 610 4.33 -45.88 -9.95
CA SER A 610 4.49 -44.63 -9.22
C SER A 610 4.08 -43.45 -10.10
N TYR A 611 3.21 -42.58 -9.58
CA TYR A 611 2.91 -41.29 -10.20
C TYR A 611 3.82 -40.22 -9.57
N GLU A 612 4.20 -39.23 -10.37
CA GLU A 612 5.00 -38.10 -9.90
C GLU A 612 4.10 -37.08 -9.19
N ASP A 613 4.64 -36.34 -8.23
CA ASP A 613 3.81 -35.45 -7.42
C ASP A 613 3.12 -34.39 -8.30
N GLY A 614 1.80 -34.28 -8.14
CA GLY A 614 0.94 -33.45 -8.98
C GLY A 614 0.45 -34.10 -10.29
N THR A 615 0.94 -35.25 -10.74
CA THR A 615 0.47 -35.93 -11.98
C THR A 615 -0.53 -37.05 -11.71
N ASP A 616 -1.41 -37.31 -12.70
CA ASP A 616 -2.35 -38.44 -12.74
C ASP A 616 -2.05 -39.40 -13.91
N THR A 617 -0.89 -39.22 -14.56
CA THR A 617 -0.43 -39.96 -15.73
C THR A 617 1.03 -40.40 -15.55
N HIS A 618 1.37 -41.57 -16.08
CA HIS A 618 2.71 -42.17 -16.05
C HIS A 618 3.08 -42.73 -17.43
N LEU A 619 4.33 -42.51 -17.86
CA LEU A 619 4.87 -43.01 -19.12
C LEU A 619 5.49 -44.40 -18.87
N GLY A 620 4.88 -45.45 -19.41
CA GLY A 620 5.35 -46.82 -19.21
C GLY A 620 6.54 -47.17 -20.09
N VAL A 621 7.71 -47.34 -19.50
CA VAL A 621 8.99 -47.65 -20.19
C VAL A 621 9.67 -48.87 -19.54
N PRO A 622 9.25 -50.11 -19.87
CA PRO A 622 9.71 -51.34 -19.21
C PRO A 622 11.22 -51.61 -19.23
N ARG A 623 11.98 -51.00 -20.15
CA ARG A 623 13.44 -51.13 -20.21
C ARG A 623 14.18 -50.30 -19.15
N GLN A 624 13.52 -49.30 -18.59
CA GLN A 624 14.14 -48.27 -17.75
C GLN A 624 13.58 -48.26 -16.32
N SER A 625 12.42 -48.89 -16.08
CA SER A 625 11.76 -48.97 -14.78
C SER A 625 11.37 -50.43 -14.47
N GLU A 626 11.85 -50.96 -13.34
CA GLU A 626 11.46 -52.30 -12.88
C GLU A 626 9.97 -52.35 -12.48
N SER A 627 9.39 -51.24 -12.02
CA SER A 627 7.94 -51.14 -11.76
C SER A 627 7.13 -51.27 -13.05
N ASP A 628 7.62 -50.66 -14.13
CA ASP A 628 6.96 -50.67 -15.44
C ASP A 628 7.12 -52.04 -16.10
N LYS A 629 8.26 -52.71 -15.88
CA LYS A 629 8.51 -54.09 -16.30
C LYS A 629 7.57 -55.07 -15.59
N LEU A 630 7.48 -55.01 -14.26
CA LEU A 630 6.56 -55.84 -13.48
C LEU A 630 5.10 -55.61 -13.90
N PHE A 631 4.70 -54.37 -14.17
CA PHE A 631 3.37 -54.07 -14.69
C PHE A 631 3.16 -54.58 -16.14
N ALA A 632 4.16 -54.43 -17.01
CA ALA A 632 4.10 -54.92 -18.38
C ALA A 632 4.00 -56.46 -18.44
N GLU A 633 4.76 -57.18 -17.61
CA GLU A 633 4.64 -58.63 -17.46
C GLU A 633 3.23 -59.02 -16.95
N LEU A 634 2.71 -58.32 -15.93
CA LEU A 634 1.36 -58.55 -15.39
C LEU A 634 0.24 -58.28 -16.42
N ALA A 635 0.39 -57.25 -17.25
CA ALA A 635 -0.59 -56.82 -18.24
C ALA A 635 -0.37 -57.39 -19.66
N ASN A 636 0.62 -58.28 -19.83
CA ASN A 636 1.05 -58.87 -21.12
C ASN A 636 1.40 -57.81 -22.20
N ILE A 637 2.08 -56.74 -21.80
CA ILE A 637 2.55 -55.65 -22.66
C ILE A 637 3.98 -55.98 -23.15
N PRO A 638 4.31 -55.77 -24.45
CA PRO A 638 5.68 -55.94 -24.94
C PRO A 638 6.70 -55.07 -24.18
N LEU A 639 7.87 -55.65 -23.87
CA LEU A 639 8.98 -54.98 -23.19
C LEU A 639 9.79 -54.02 -24.10
N SER A 640 9.37 -53.81 -25.35
CA SER A 640 10.03 -52.91 -26.30
C SER A 640 9.06 -52.37 -27.34
N SER A 641 9.17 -51.07 -27.64
CA SER A 641 8.51 -50.44 -28.79
C SER A 641 9.19 -50.84 -30.10
N THR A 642 8.46 -50.72 -31.21
CA THR A 642 9.05 -50.73 -32.55
C THR A 642 9.74 -49.38 -32.79
N PRO A 643 11.00 -49.31 -33.24
CA PRO A 643 11.65 -48.04 -33.55
C PRO A 643 10.88 -47.27 -34.65
N GLY A 644 10.70 -45.96 -34.45
CA GLY A 644 10.10 -45.07 -35.45
C GLY A 644 11.14 -44.47 -36.38
N ASP A 645 10.82 -44.35 -37.67
CA ASP A 645 11.77 -43.93 -38.71
C ASP A 645 12.33 -42.50 -38.51
N GLU A 646 11.56 -41.58 -37.91
CA GLU A 646 11.91 -40.15 -37.77
C GLU A 646 13.13 -39.84 -36.89
N VAL A 647 13.58 -40.77 -36.02
CA VAL A 647 14.67 -40.52 -35.04
C VAL A 647 15.95 -41.31 -35.35
N SER A 648 15.98 -41.99 -36.50
CA SER A 648 17.06 -42.91 -36.90
C SER A 648 18.40 -42.25 -37.29
N SER A 649 18.53 -40.92 -37.22
CA SER A 649 19.65 -40.16 -37.80
C SER A 649 20.40 -39.18 -36.86
N VAL A 650 20.48 -39.48 -35.55
CA VAL A 650 21.13 -38.60 -34.55
C VAL A 650 22.30 -39.31 -33.83
N SER A 651 23.47 -38.66 -33.80
CA SER A 651 24.66 -39.03 -33.00
C SER A 651 24.62 -38.41 -31.60
N SER A 652 25.46 -38.76 -30.63
CA SER A 652 25.95 -40.07 -30.18
C SER A 652 26.06 -40.03 -28.63
N THR A 653 25.25 -39.16 -28.00
CA THR A 653 25.18 -38.90 -26.55
C THR A 653 23.72 -38.68 -26.16
N GLU A 654 23.39 -38.93 -24.90
CA GLU A 654 22.03 -38.94 -24.37
C GLU A 654 21.39 -37.54 -24.40
N GLU A 655 22.16 -36.51 -24.08
CA GLU A 655 21.70 -35.10 -24.08
C GLU A 655 21.33 -34.60 -25.48
N ALA A 656 21.98 -35.11 -26.53
CA ALA A 656 21.66 -34.75 -27.92
C ALA A 656 20.30 -35.33 -28.35
N VAL A 657 19.98 -36.56 -27.92
CA VAL A 657 18.68 -37.19 -28.15
C VAL A 657 17.60 -36.44 -27.37
N LYS A 658 17.86 -36.11 -26.10
CA LYS A 658 16.98 -35.33 -25.22
C LYS A 658 16.54 -34.00 -25.85
N GLU A 659 17.50 -33.18 -26.29
CA GLU A 659 17.19 -31.88 -26.91
C GLU A 659 16.47 -32.06 -28.26
N HIS A 660 16.84 -33.06 -29.06
CA HIS A 660 16.19 -33.33 -30.34
C HIS A 660 14.71 -33.73 -30.18
N VAL A 661 14.38 -34.58 -29.20
CA VAL A 661 12.99 -34.91 -28.84
C VAL A 661 12.23 -33.65 -28.41
N CYS A 662 12.83 -32.81 -27.56
CA CYS A 662 12.22 -31.55 -27.13
C CYS A 662 12.07 -30.53 -28.28
N GLU A 663 12.99 -30.48 -29.24
CA GLU A 663 12.83 -29.70 -30.48
C GLU A 663 11.65 -30.18 -31.33
N ILE A 664 11.53 -31.49 -31.56
CA ILE A 664 10.42 -32.07 -32.34
C ILE A 664 9.09 -31.75 -31.64
N ALA A 665 9.02 -31.89 -30.32
CA ALA A 665 7.83 -31.58 -29.54
C ALA A 665 7.40 -30.10 -29.65
N ARG A 666 8.37 -29.17 -29.59
CA ARG A 666 8.14 -27.73 -29.78
C ARG A 666 7.68 -27.44 -31.21
N LYS A 667 8.31 -28.05 -32.23
CA LYS A 667 7.92 -27.91 -33.65
C LYS A 667 6.51 -28.47 -33.93
N LYS A 668 6.12 -29.58 -33.29
CA LYS A 668 4.77 -30.18 -33.40
C LYS A 668 3.73 -29.50 -32.49
N ASN A 669 4.10 -28.50 -31.67
CA ASN A 669 3.27 -27.82 -30.67
C ASN A 669 2.54 -28.78 -29.71
N ILE A 670 3.30 -29.69 -29.11
CA ILE A 670 2.84 -30.73 -28.18
C ILE A 670 3.63 -30.73 -26.86
N GLY A 671 4.28 -29.62 -26.51
CA GLY A 671 5.14 -29.52 -25.32
C GLY A 671 6.62 -29.45 -25.67
N GLY A 672 7.48 -30.17 -24.92
CA GLY A 672 8.94 -30.07 -25.08
C GLY A 672 9.60 -28.91 -24.34
N TYR A 673 8.94 -28.37 -23.31
CA TYR A 673 9.46 -27.30 -22.46
C TYR A 673 9.81 -27.82 -21.05
N PRO A 674 10.94 -27.41 -20.45
CA PRO A 674 11.28 -27.81 -19.09
C PRO A 674 10.27 -27.24 -18.07
N VAL A 675 9.68 -28.11 -17.26
CA VAL A 675 8.59 -27.80 -16.33
C VAL A 675 8.54 -28.81 -15.18
N SER A 676 8.06 -28.39 -14.01
CA SER A 676 7.84 -29.31 -12.90
C SER A 676 6.67 -30.25 -13.15
N SER A 677 6.61 -31.36 -12.40
CA SER A 677 5.46 -32.27 -12.38
C SER A 677 4.18 -31.61 -11.85
N LYS A 678 4.31 -30.54 -11.05
CA LYS A 678 3.22 -29.90 -10.29
C LYS A 678 2.54 -28.75 -11.04
N LEU A 679 3.30 -27.96 -11.80
CA LEU A 679 2.75 -26.74 -12.42
C LEU A 679 1.68 -27.08 -13.45
N ARG A 680 0.51 -26.44 -13.30
CA ARG A 680 -0.61 -26.57 -14.23
C ARG A 680 -0.75 -25.33 -15.12
N ASP A 681 -1.38 -25.53 -16.28
CA ASP A 681 -1.75 -24.42 -17.16
C ASP A 681 -2.90 -23.60 -16.56
N TRP A 682 -2.90 -22.30 -16.82
CA TRP A 682 -3.80 -21.36 -16.16
C TRP A 682 -5.22 -21.41 -16.75
N LEU A 683 -6.18 -21.90 -15.96
CA LEU A 683 -7.59 -21.99 -16.34
C LEU A 683 -8.27 -20.62 -16.25
N ILE A 684 -8.64 -20.06 -17.41
CA ILE A 684 -9.20 -18.70 -17.53
C ILE A 684 -10.71 -18.64 -17.74
N SER A 685 -11.37 -19.71 -18.20
CA SER A 685 -12.83 -19.77 -18.37
C SER A 685 -13.61 -19.56 -17.06
N ARG A 686 -14.65 -18.71 -17.07
CA ARG A 686 -15.62 -18.54 -15.98
C ARG A 686 -17.05 -18.51 -16.54
N GLN A 687 -17.95 -19.29 -15.95
CA GLN A 687 -19.37 -19.40 -16.36
C GLN A 687 -20.20 -18.26 -15.74
N ARG A 688 -19.72 -17.02 -15.91
CA ARG A 688 -20.18 -15.83 -15.19
C ARG A 688 -20.38 -14.69 -16.18
N TYR A 689 -21.28 -13.78 -15.85
CA TYR A 689 -21.63 -12.67 -16.74
C TYR A 689 -20.64 -11.51 -16.62
N TRP A 690 -20.27 -11.12 -15.40
CA TRP A 690 -19.45 -9.92 -15.18
C TRP A 690 -17.95 -10.16 -15.36
N GLY A 691 -17.54 -10.42 -16.61
CA GLY A 691 -16.14 -10.58 -17.01
C GLY A 691 -15.92 -10.24 -18.48
N THR A 692 -14.65 -10.21 -18.91
CA THR A 692 -14.28 -10.00 -20.31
C THR A 692 -14.78 -11.16 -21.19
N PRO A 693 -15.66 -10.95 -22.19
CA PRO A 693 -16.13 -12.04 -23.06
C PRO A 693 -14.99 -12.66 -23.86
N ILE A 694 -14.95 -13.99 -23.95
CA ILE A 694 -13.96 -14.71 -24.76
C ILE A 694 -14.25 -14.49 -26.26
N PRO A 695 -13.29 -13.99 -27.07
CA PRO A 695 -13.53 -13.57 -28.45
C PRO A 695 -13.51 -14.76 -29.44
N MET A 696 -14.28 -15.81 -29.15
CA MET A 696 -14.40 -17.03 -29.96
C MET A 696 -15.85 -17.29 -30.36
N ILE A 697 -16.03 -17.97 -31.49
CA ILE A 697 -17.33 -18.32 -32.08
C ILE A 697 -17.34 -19.82 -32.42
N HIS A 698 -18.42 -20.53 -32.10
CA HIS A 698 -18.64 -21.92 -32.48
C HIS A 698 -19.44 -21.97 -33.78
N CYS A 699 -18.86 -22.51 -34.86
CA CYS A 699 -19.54 -22.63 -36.14
C CYS A 699 -19.78 -24.11 -36.50
N THR A 700 -21.05 -24.45 -36.73
CA THR A 700 -21.46 -25.81 -37.15
C THR A 700 -20.95 -26.14 -38.56
N SER A 701 -21.08 -25.22 -39.51
CA SER A 701 -20.66 -25.44 -40.91
C SER A 701 -19.14 -25.53 -41.10
N CYS A 702 -18.35 -24.86 -40.26
CA CYS A 702 -16.89 -25.00 -40.26
C CYS A 702 -16.40 -26.16 -39.38
N GLY A 703 -17.29 -26.88 -38.69
CA GLY A 703 -16.95 -28.00 -37.83
C GLY A 703 -16.17 -27.64 -36.55
N GLY A 704 -16.15 -26.37 -36.11
CA GLY A 704 -15.31 -25.99 -34.99
C GLY A 704 -15.28 -24.51 -34.60
N LEU A 705 -14.36 -24.18 -33.69
CA LEU A 705 -14.11 -22.85 -33.15
C LEU A 705 -13.47 -21.93 -34.19
N GLN A 706 -13.91 -20.67 -34.22
CA GLN A 706 -13.38 -19.60 -35.08
C GLN A 706 -13.09 -18.36 -34.21
N PRO A 707 -11.91 -17.74 -34.33
CA PRO A 707 -11.62 -16.48 -33.63
C PRO A 707 -12.43 -15.32 -34.22
N VAL A 708 -12.84 -14.38 -33.38
CA VAL A 708 -13.40 -13.10 -33.82
C VAL A 708 -12.26 -12.27 -34.46
N PRO A 709 -12.44 -11.70 -35.67
CA PRO A 709 -11.40 -10.88 -36.30
C PRO A 709 -11.06 -9.64 -35.45
N PHE A 710 -9.79 -9.24 -35.41
CA PHE A 710 -9.33 -8.08 -34.62
C PHE A 710 -10.13 -6.78 -34.89
N LYS A 711 -10.54 -6.55 -36.14
CA LYS A 711 -11.36 -5.40 -36.57
C LYS A 711 -12.79 -5.40 -36.02
N ASP A 712 -13.30 -6.58 -35.63
CA ASP A 712 -14.65 -6.79 -35.12
C ASP A 712 -14.65 -6.85 -33.57
N LEU A 713 -13.49 -6.59 -32.94
CA LEU A 713 -13.38 -6.36 -31.50
C LEU A 713 -13.81 -4.93 -31.13
N PRO A 714 -14.40 -4.72 -29.93
CA PRO A 714 -14.66 -5.72 -28.91
C PRO A 714 -15.92 -6.55 -29.13
N VAL A 715 -15.89 -7.80 -28.65
CA VAL A 715 -17.13 -8.50 -28.30
C VAL A 715 -17.65 -7.87 -27.02
N VAL A 716 -18.59 -6.92 -27.16
CA VAL A 716 -19.17 -6.16 -26.05
C VAL A 716 -20.07 -7.07 -25.20
N LEU A 717 -19.96 -6.97 -23.88
CA LEU A 717 -20.85 -7.66 -22.94
C LEU A 717 -22.29 -7.10 -23.07
N PRO A 718 -23.32 -7.93 -23.30
CA PRO A 718 -24.70 -7.47 -23.47
C PRO A 718 -25.29 -6.96 -22.15
N GLU A 719 -26.33 -6.13 -22.21
CA GLU A 719 -27.09 -5.76 -21.00
C GLU A 719 -28.10 -6.87 -20.67
N ILE A 720 -28.19 -7.25 -19.39
CA ILE A 720 -29.12 -8.28 -18.87
C ILE A 720 -29.87 -7.70 -17.66
N GLU A 721 -31.20 -7.62 -17.75
CA GLU A 721 -32.04 -6.95 -16.74
C GLU A 721 -32.11 -7.67 -15.39
N CYS A 722 -32.02 -9.01 -15.38
CA CYS A 722 -32.13 -9.81 -14.17
C CYS A 722 -31.13 -10.97 -14.19
N LEU A 723 -30.07 -10.87 -13.38
CA LEU A 723 -29.14 -11.98 -13.17
C LEU A 723 -29.76 -12.98 -12.19
N SER A 724 -30.20 -14.13 -12.71
CA SER A 724 -30.62 -15.25 -11.86
C SER A 724 -29.38 -15.88 -11.19
N SER A 725 -29.44 -16.11 -9.87
CA SER A 725 -28.29 -16.61 -9.09
C SER A 725 -28.07 -18.13 -9.19
N ARG A 726 -28.54 -18.78 -10.26
CA ARG A 726 -28.64 -20.24 -10.36
C ARG A 726 -28.48 -20.75 -11.80
N GLY A 727 -27.42 -21.49 -12.10
CA GLY A 727 -27.33 -22.32 -13.30
C GLY A 727 -26.05 -22.17 -14.12
N GLN A 728 -26.23 -22.20 -15.44
CA GLN A 728 -25.17 -22.04 -16.44
C GLN A 728 -24.84 -20.54 -16.63
N SER A 729 -23.88 -20.21 -17.52
CA SER A 729 -23.51 -18.80 -17.78
C SER A 729 -24.74 -17.96 -18.18
N PRO A 730 -25.02 -16.82 -17.51
CA PRO A 730 -26.19 -15.99 -17.83
C PRO A 730 -26.19 -15.45 -19.27
N LEU A 731 -25.03 -15.45 -19.94
CA LEU A 731 -24.90 -15.08 -21.36
C LEU A 731 -25.65 -16.04 -22.30
N LEU A 732 -26.03 -17.24 -21.85
CA LEU A 732 -26.90 -18.15 -22.61
C LEU A 732 -28.33 -17.62 -22.75
N GLU A 733 -28.81 -16.80 -21.81
CA GLU A 733 -30.15 -16.19 -21.87
C GLU A 733 -30.20 -15.01 -22.87
N ALA A 734 -29.04 -14.41 -23.17
CA ALA A 734 -28.90 -13.28 -24.11
C ALA A 734 -28.88 -13.74 -25.58
N THR A 735 -29.94 -14.42 -26.03
CA THR A 735 -30.05 -15.07 -27.36
C THR A 735 -29.68 -14.16 -28.54
N ASN A 736 -30.12 -12.91 -28.55
CA ASN A 736 -29.80 -11.91 -29.60
C ASN A 736 -28.31 -11.57 -29.68
N TRP A 737 -27.56 -11.68 -28.57
CA TRP A 737 -26.12 -11.48 -28.52
C TRP A 737 -25.36 -12.78 -28.86
N LEU A 738 -25.87 -13.90 -28.35
CA LEU A 738 -25.32 -15.24 -28.52
C LEU A 738 -25.28 -15.67 -29.98
N HIS A 739 -26.38 -15.48 -30.72
CA HIS A 739 -26.46 -15.82 -32.13
C HIS A 739 -25.71 -14.81 -33.00
N THR A 740 -24.83 -15.31 -33.86
CA THR A 740 -24.00 -14.48 -34.73
C THR A 740 -23.70 -15.20 -36.05
N LYS A 741 -22.97 -14.55 -36.96
CA LYS A 741 -22.48 -15.18 -38.19
C LYS A 741 -21.03 -15.60 -38.02
N CYS A 742 -20.69 -16.74 -38.62
CA CYS A 742 -19.32 -17.23 -38.67
C CYS A 742 -18.43 -16.27 -39.49
N PRO A 743 -17.32 -15.75 -38.95
CA PRO A 743 -16.44 -14.84 -39.68
C PRO A 743 -15.72 -15.51 -40.86
N LYS A 744 -15.64 -16.85 -40.89
CA LYS A 744 -14.98 -17.62 -41.95
C LYS A 744 -15.89 -18.00 -43.12
N CYS A 745 -17.16 -18.35 -42.86
CA CYS A 745 -18.08 -18.87 -43.89
C CYS A 745 -19.41 -18.12 -44.03
N GLY A 746 -19.71 -17.15 -43.16
CA GLY A 746 -20.99 -16.41 -43.16
C GLY A 746 -22.21 -17.22 -42.68
N GLY A 747 -22.07 -18.52 -42.41
CA GLY A 747 -23.11 -19.38 -41.85
C GLY A 747 -23.49 -19.03 -40.40
N ASP A 748 -24.55 -19.64 -39.90
CA ASP A 748 -24.99 -19.45 -38.50
C ASP A 748 -23.99 -20.00 -37.49
N ALA A 749 -23.83 -19.27 -36.39
CA ALA A 749 -22.86 -19.58 -35.34
C ALA A 749 -23.32 -19.02 -33.99
N THR A 750 -22.67 -19.46 -32.91
CA THR A 750 -22.88 -18.91 -31.56
C THR A 750 -21.58 -18.38 -30.98
N ARG A 751 -21.64 -17.32 -30.18
CA ARG A 751 -20.49 -16.84 -29.40
C ARG A 751 -20.13 -17.81 -28.29
N GLU A 752 -18.87 -17.76 -27.84
CA GLU A 752 -18.48 -18.34 -26.56
C GLU A 752 -19.19 -17.62 -25.41
N THR A 753 -19.63 -18.39 -24.42
CA THR A 753 -20.43 -17.89 -23.27
C THR A 753 -19.67 -17.85 -21.96
N ASP A 754 -18.46 -18.41 -21.93
CA ASP A 754 -17.52 -18.17 -20.85
C ASP A 754 -16.92 -16.76 -20.96
N THR A 755 -16.74 -16.13 -19.81
CA THR A 755 -15.90 -14.93 -19.66
C THR A 755 -14.51 -15.30 -19.13
N MET A 756 -13.56 -14.39 -19.24
CA MET A 756 -12.21 -14.57 -18.68
C MET A 756 -12.19 -14.24 -17.17
N ASP A 757 -11.34 -14.94 -16.42
CA ASP A 757 -11.01 -14.57 -15.04
C ASP A 757 -10.41 -13.16 -14.95
N THR A 758 -10.77 -12.42 -13.91
CA THR A 758 -10.32 -11.04 -13.64
C THR A 758 -8.79 -10.90 -13.59
N PHE A 759 -8.05 -11.96 -13.26
CA PHE A 759 -6.60 -11.94 -13.27
C PHE A 759 -6.02 -11.78 -14.69
N VAL A 760 -6.75 -12.16 -15.75
CA VAL A 760 -6.34 -11.87 -17.14
C VAL A 760 -6.30 -10.37 -17.37
N ASP A 761 -7.35 -9.64 -16.96
CA ASP A 761 -7.38 -8.17 -17.03
C ASP A 761 -6.29 -7.52 -16.15
N SER A 762 -6.07 -8.03 -14.93
CA SER A 762 -5.02 -7.52 -14.03
C SER A 762 -3.58 -7.86 -14.48
N SER A 763 -3.38 -8.79 -15.42
CA SER A 763 -2.04 -9.29 -15.79
C SER A 763 -1.20 -8.30 -16.61
N TRP A 764 -1.80 -7.23 -17.14
CA TRP A 764 -1.13 -6.29 -18.05
C TRP A 764 -1.45 -4.79 -17.80
N TYR A 765 -2.30 -4.47 -16.83
CA TYR A 765 -2.81 -3.12 -16.58
C TYR A 765 -1.73 -2.04 -16.36
N PHE A 766 -0.59 -2.43 -15.81
CA PHE A 766 0.58 -1.56 -15.59
C PHE A 766 1.19 -1.02 -16.90
N LEU A 767 1.00 -1.73 -18.02
CA LEU A 767 1.36 -1.24 -19.36
C LEU A 767 0.31 -0.25 -19.87
N ARG A 768 -0.98 -0.55 -19.69
CA ARG A 768 -2.08 0.31 -20.19
C ARG A 768 -2.05 1.71 -19.59
N TYR A 769 -1.67 1.87 -18.33
CA TYR A 769 -1.51 3.19 -17.70
C TYR A 769 -0.52 4.12 -18.41
N LEU A 770 0.46 3.59 -19.14
CA LEU A 770 1.40 4.40 -19.91
C LEU A 770 0.72 5.05 -21.13
N ASP A 771 -0.33 4.42 -21.66
CA ASP A 771 -1.04 4.86 -22.86
C ASP A 771 -2.54 4.51 -22.88
N PRO A 772 -3.34 5.02 -21.91
CA PRO A 772 -4.68 4.50 -21.64
C PRO A 772 -5.74 4.95 -22.65
N HIS A 773 -5.44 5.98 -23.45
CA HIS A 773 -6.33 6.55 -24.46
C HIS A 773 -6.10 6.00 -25.88
N ASN A 774 -5.12 5.10 -26.07
CA ASN A 774 -4.77 4.56 -27.38
C ASN A 774 -5.89 3.67 -27.95
N LYS A 775 -6.31 3.95 -29.18
CA LYS A 775 -7.43 3.29 -29.88
C LYS A 775 -7.00 2.28 -30.95
N GLU A 776 -5.70 2.23 -31.26
CA GLU A 776 -5.13 1.41 -32.34
C GLU A 776 -4.33 0.22 -31.80
N GLU A 777 -3.78 0.31 -30.59
CA GLU A 777 -3.00 -0.74 -29.94
C GLU A 777 -3.25 -0.80 -28.41
N PRO A 778 -2.95 -1.94 -27.74
CA PRO A 778 -3.10 -2.07 -26.28
C PRO A 778 -2.24 -1.07 -25.50
N PHE A 779 -1.09 -0.67 -26.05
CA PHE A 779 -0.18 0.35 -25.52
C PHE A 779 0.90 0.65 -26.58
N SER A 780 1.40 1.89 -26.64
CA SER A 780 2.57 2.22 -27.45
C SER A 780 3.84 1.51 -26.98
N LYS A 781 4.51 0.81 -27.91
CA LYS A 781 5.83 0.19 -27.69
C LYS A 781 6.89 1.20 -27.26
N GLU A 782 6.86 2.40 -27.81
CA GLU A 782 7.80 3.49 -27.50
C GLU A 782 7.66 3.90 -26.03
N ARG A 783 6.42 4.20 -25.60
CA ARG A 783 6.14 4.56 -24.19
C ARG A 783 6.51 3.45 -23.23
N VAL A 784 6.19 2.20 -23.58
CA VAL A 784 6.62 1.03 -22.79
C VAL A 784 8.14 0.94 -22.71
N SER A 785 8.85 1.16 -23.82
CA SER A 785 10.33 1.10 -23.84
C SER A 785 10.97 2.18 -22.98
N ASN A 786 10.37 3.37 -22.93
CA ASN A 786 10.88 4.51 -22.15
C ASN A 786 10.54 4.41 -20.65
N PHE A 787 9.40 3.79 -20.28
CA PHE A 787 8.87 3.84 -18.91
C PHE A 787 8.88 2.53 -18.14
N MET A 788 8.96 1.37 -18.78
CA MET A 788 9.11 0.07 -18.09
C MET A 788 10.59 -0.19 -17.71
N PRO A 789 10.86 -1.06 -16.71
CA PRO A 789 9.90 -1.71 -15.82
C PRO A 789 9.30 -0.72 -14.80
N VAL A 790 8.25 -1.14 -14.08
CA VAL A 790 7.77 -0.41 -12.90
C VAL A 790 8.90 -0.36 -11.86
N ASP A 791 9.27 0.84 -11.40
CA ASP A 791 10.42 1.01 -10.51
C ASP A 791 10.12 0.60 -9.06
N LEU A 792 8.88 0.80 -8.61
CA LEU A 792 8.39 0.39 -7.30
C LEU A 792 6.93 -0.07 -7.38
N TYR A 793 6.71 -1.37 -7.16
CA TYR A 793 5.39 -1.97 -7.03
C TYR A 793 5.03 -2.20 -5.55
N ILE A 794 3.81 -1.86 -5.15
CA ILE A 794 3.38 -1.85 -3.73
C ILE A 794 2.08 -2.65 -3.60
N GLY A 795 2.07 -3.67 -2.74
CA GLY A 795 0.97 -4.63 -2.73
C GLY A 795 1.00 -5.65 -1.59
N GLY A 796 -0.04 -6.47 -1.50
CA GLY A 796 -0.21 -7.50 -0.48
C GLY A 796 0.53 -8.81 -0.79
N LYS A 797 0.94 -9.54 0.26
CA LYS A 797 1.59 -10.87 0.12
C LYS A 797 0.63 -11.93 -0.43
N GLU A 798 -0.68 -11.75 -0.23
CA GLU A 798 -1.72 -12.66 -0.75
C GLU A 798 -1.72 -12.80 -2.28
N HIS A 799 -1.12 -11.85 -3.00
CA HIS A 799 -1.05 -11.87 -4.46
C HIS A 799 0.21 -12.55 -5.02
N ALA A 800 0.99 -13.24 -4.18
CA ALA A 800 2.28 -13.85 -4.54
C ALA A 800 2.21 -14.88 -5.69
N VAL A 801 1.30 -15.86 -5.61
CA VAL A 801 1.13 -16.92 -6.64
C VAL A 801 0.01 -16.62 -7.64
N LEU A 802 -0.79 -15.59 -7.37
CA LEU A 802 -1.89 -15.11 -8.21
C LEU A 802 -1.38 -13.98 -9.13
N HIS A 803 -1.87 -12.76 -8.91
CA HIS A 803 -1.55 -11.60 -9.74
C HIS A 803 -0.04 -11.39 -10.00
N LEU A 804 0.85 -11.52 -9.00
CA LEU A 804 2.29 -11.34 -9.22
C LEU A 804 2.91 -12.44 -10.09
N TYR A 805 2.32 -13.61 -10.18
CA TYR A 805 2.75 -14.69 -11.07
C TYR A 805 2.18 -14.45 -12.48
N TYR A 806 0.87 -14.21 -12.61
CA TYR A 806 0.24 -13.98 -13.91
C TYR A 806 0.74 -12.70 -14.62
N ALA A 807 1.05 -11.64 -13.88
CA ALA A 807 1.67 -10.44 -14.45
C ALA A 807 3.06 -10.73 -15.03
N ARG A 808 3.84 -11.61 -14.40
CA ARG A 808 5.13 -12.08 -14.95
C ARG A 808 4.89 -12.96 -16.18
N LEU A 809 4.00 -13.95 -16.10
CA LEU A 809 3.65 -14.83 -17.22
C LEU A 809 3.25 -14.04 -18.48
N MET A 810 2.32 -13.09 -18.34
CA MET A 810 1.90 -12.22 -19.42
C MET A 810 3.06 -11.36 -19.94
N ASN A 811 3.87 -10.78 -19.06
CA ASN A 811 5.00 -9.93 -19.47
C ASN A 811 6.15 -10.75 -20.13
N HIS A 812 6.36 -12.02 -19.77
CA HIS A 812 7.27 -12.95 -20.46
C HIS A 812 6.78 -13.26 -21.88
N PHE A 813 5.48 -13.51 -22.06
CA PHE A 813 4.88 -13.64 -23.40
C PHE A 813 5.05 -12.36 -24.23
N LEU A 814 4.66 -11.20 -23.67
CA LEU A 814 4.79 -9.90 -24.34
C LEU A 814 6.24 -9.59 -24.71
N HIS A 815 7.22 -10.04 -23.92
CA HIS A 815 8.64 -9.93 -24.25
C HIS A 815 9.01 -10.86 -25.42
N GLN A 816 8.55 -12.11 -25.42
CA GLN A 816 8.79 -13.06 -26.52
C GLN A 816 8.27 -12.52 -27.87
N VAL A 817 7.12 -11.85 -27.89
CA VAL A 817 6.56 -11.22 -29.11
C VAL A 817 7.05 -9.78 -29.37
N GLY A 818 8.06 -9.31 -28.64
CA GLY A 818 8.67 -7.99 -28.87
C GLY A 818 7.73 -6.80 -28.64
N LEU A 819 6.83 -6.89 -27.66
CA LEU A 819 5.94 -5.81 -27.22
C LEU A 819 6.46 -5.06 -25.98
N VAL A 820 7.32 -5.68 -25.16
CA VAL A 820 7.96 -5.07 -23.98
C VAL A 820 9.48 -5.34 -23.99
N PRO A 821 10.33 -4.44 -23.47
CA PRO A 821 11.80 -4.56 -23.51
C PRO A 821 12.40 -5.51 -22.46
N HIS A 822 11.64 -5.90 -21.44
CA HIS A 822 12.13 -6.70 -20.32
C HIS A 822 11.14 -7.82 -19.96
N ARG A 823 11.66 -8.98 -19.55
CA ARG A 823 10.84 -10.13 -19.12
C ARG A 823 10.12 -9.87 -17.80
N GLU A 824 10.75 -9.16 -16.86
CA GLU A 824 10.18 -8.89 -15.55
C GLU A 824 9.51 -7.49 -15.48
N PRO A 825 8.23 -7.39 -15.07
CA PRO A 825 7.49 -6.13 -15.10
C PRO A 825 7.78 -5.20 -13.91
N PHE A 826 8.18 -5.75 -12.75
CA PHE A 826 8.32 -4.99 -11.50
C PHE A 826 9.75 -5.08 -10.94
N ARG A 827 10.51 -3.98 -11.06
CA ARG A 827 11.91 -3.92 -10.62
C ARG A 827 12.06 -4.07 -9.11
N ARG A 828 11.21 -3.42 -8.32
CA ARG A 828 11.28 -3.45 -6.86
C ARG A 828 9.92 -3.65 -6.26
N LEU A 829 9.84 -4.52 -5.25
CA LEU A 829 8.58 -4.82 -4.56
C LEU A 829 8.61 -4.31 -3.11
N LEU A 830 7.51 -3.69 -2.69
CA LEU A 830 7.20 -3.42 -1.29
C LEU A 830 5.94 -4.20 -0.90
N VAL A 831 6.17 -5.38 -0.32
CA VAL A 831 5.11 -6.24 0.21
C VAL A 831 4.63 -5.67 1.55
N GLN A 832 3.42 -5.15 1.58
CA GLN A 832 2.85 -4.54 2.77
C GLN A 832 2.23 -5.57 3.72
N GLY A 833 2.26 -5.27 5.02
CA GLY A 833 1.51 -6.04 6.01
C GLY A 833 0.03 -5.66 6.03
N MET A 834 -0.84 -6.66 6.22
CA MET A 834 -2.27 -6.43 6.45
C MET A 834 -2.53 -5.48 7.63
N VAL A 835 -3.54 -4.61 7.50
CA VAL A 835 -4.16 -3.92 8.62
C VAL A 835 -5.20 -4.86 9.24
N LYS A 836 -5.11 -5.07 10.54
CA LYS A 836 -5.97 -5.96 11.31
C LYS A 836 -6.88 -5.17 12.24
N GLY A 837 -8.17 -5.49 12.21
CA GLY A 837 -9.16 -5.04 13.18
C GLY A 837 -9.35 -6.07 14.28
N ARG A 838 -9.87 -5.64 15.42
CA ARG A 838 -10.28 -6.52 16.52
C ARG A 838 -11.64 -7.13 16.17
N SER A 839 -11.68 -8.46 16.08
CA SER A 839 -12.87 -9.23 15.70
C SER A 839 -13.39 -9.99 16.90
N TYR A 840 -14.71 -10.15 16.95
CA TYR A 840 -15.41 -10.87 18.01
C TYR A 840 -16.22 -12.00 17.39
N ARG A 841 -16.06 -13.22 17.91
CA ARG A 841 -16.69 -14.42 17.34
C ARG A 841 -17.22 -15.36 18.42
N VAL A 842 -18.48 -15.75 18.34
CA VAL A 842 -19.10 -16.69 19.28
C VAL A 842 -18.41 -18.05 19.22
N LYS A 843 -17.99 -18.56 20.38
CA LYS A 843 -17.32 -19.87 20.51
C LYS A 843 -18.32 -20.99 20.18
N GLY A 844 -17.92 -21.92 19.32
CA GLY A 844 -18.76 -23.03 18.86
C GLY A 844 -19.47 -22.74 17.54
N THR A 845 -20.23 -21.64 17.44
CA THR A 845 -20.98 -21.32 16.20
C THR A 845 -20.15 -20.63 15.12
N GLY A 846 -19.07 -19.92 15.50
CA GLY A 846 -18.23 -19.18 14.56
C GLY A 846 -18.86 -17.88 14.00
N ARG A 847 -20.05 -17.48 14.47
CA ARG A 847 -20.72 -16.23 14.08
C ARG A 847 -19.95 -15.02 14.60
N TYR A 848 -19.68 -14.03 13.74
CA TYR A 848 -19.09 -12.76 14.13
C TYR A 848 -20.10 -11.83 14.80
N LEU A 849 -19.61 -10.97 15.69
CA LEU A 849 -20.37 -9.97 16.43
C LEU A 849 -19.76 -8.58 16.22
N THR A 850 -20.58 -7.54 16.32
CA THR A 850 -20.08 -6.17 16.54
C THR A 850 -19.57 -6.02 17.97
N GLU A 851 -18.64 -5.09 18.21
CA GLU A 851 -18.13 -4.81 19.57
C GLU A 851 -19.25 -4.42 20.55
N GLN A 852 -20.29 -3.74 20.07
CA GLN A 852 -21.43 -3.32 20.86
C GLN A 852 -22.26 -4.49 21.41
N GLN A 853 -22.21 -5.67 20.78
CA GLN A 853 -22.89 -6.90 21.20
C GLN A 853 -22.08 -7.73 22.21
N VAL A 854 -20.85 -7.33 22.53
CA VAL A 854 -19.94 -8.06 23.42
C VAL A 854 -19.83 -7.34 24.76
N ASP A 855 -19.97 -8.09 25.86
CA ASP A 855 -19.57 -7.63 27.18
C ASP A 855 -18.08 -7.94 27.38
N LEU A 856 -17.30 -6.89 27.61
CA LEU A 856 -15.86 -6.92 27.87
C LEU A 856 -15.50 -6.61 29.33
N SER A 857 -16.50 -6.46 30.21
CA SER A 857 -16.28 -6.15 31.64
C SER A 857 -15.79 -7.35 32.46
N GLY A 858 -16.14 -8.56 32.04
CA GLY A 858 -15.72 -9.82 32.68
C GLY A 858 -14.32 -10.31 32.27
N LYS A 859 -13.79 -11.29 33.02
CA LYS A 859 -12.50 -11.95 32.69
C LYS A 859 -12.49 -12.70 31.34
N GLN A 860 -13.66 -13.01 30.79
CA GLN A 860 -13.84 -13.67 29.50
C GLN A 860 -14.94 -12.90 28.75
N PRO A 861 -14.73 -12.50 27.49
CA PRO A 861 -15.76 -11.86 26.68
C PRO A 861 -16.97 -12.76 26.48
N VAL A 862 -18.17 -12.19 26.55
CA VAL A 862 -19.44 -12.91 26.28
C VAL A 862 -20.36 -12.08 25.38
N GLU A 863 -21.25 -12.74 24.64
CA GLU A 863 -22.33 -12.05 23.92
C GLU A 863 -23.38 -11.55 24.92
N LYS A 864 -23.74 -10.26 24.85
CA LYS A 864 -24.66 -9.62 25.81
C LYS A 864 -26.03 -10.29 25.89
N ASP A 865 -26.57 -10.70 24.74
CA ASP A 865 -27.94 -11.21 24.63
C ASP A 865 -28.07 -12.68 25.07
N THR A 866 -26.99 -13.46 24.97
CA THR A 866 -27.02 -14.93 25.13
C THR A 866 -26.11 -15.46 26.25
N GLY A 867 -25.18 -14.64 26.75
CA GLY A 867 -24.12 -15.06 27.67
C GLY A 867 -23.09 -16.03 27.06
N GLN A 868 -23.15 -16.31 25.76
CA GLN A 868 -22.25 -17.28 25.13
C GLN A 868 -20.81 -16.75 25.09
N PRO A 869 -19.78 -17.60 25.33
CA PRO A 869 -18.38 -17.16 25.29
C PRO A 869 -17.96 -16.64 23.92
N VAL A 870 -17.22 -15.52 23.90
CA VAL A 870 -16.75 -14.85 22.69
C VAL A 870 -15.23 -14.92 22.59
N ILE A 871 -14.74 -15.41 21.46
CA ILE A 871 -13.33 -15.38 21.08
C ILE A 871 -13.03 -13.98 20.51
N THR A 872 -11.93 -13.39 20.95
CA THR A 872 -11.45 -12.08 20.47
C THR A 872 -10.12 -12.26 19.73
N THR A 873 -10.05 -11.84 18.46
CA THR A 873 -8.89 -12.07 17.57
C THR A 873 -8.56 -10.84 16.71
N TRP A 874 -7.28 -10.63 16.41
CA TRP A 874 -6.83 -9.62 15.45
C TRP A 874 -6.77 -10.23 14.04
N GLU A 875 -7.64 -9.77 13.14
CA GLU A 875 -7.81 -10.35 11.80
C GLU A 875 -7.86 -9.27 10.71
N LYS A 876 -7.58 -9.64 9.45
CA LYS A 876 -7.73 -8.73 8.29
C LYS A 876 -9.10 -8.06 8.36
N MET A 877 -9.13 -6.74 8.20
CA MET A 877 -10.37 -5.96 8.21
C MET A 877 -11.30 -6.42 7.09
N SER A 878 -12.56 -6.73 7.40
CA SER A 878 -13.61 -7.00 6.42
C SER A 878 -15.00 -6.63 6.95
N LYS A 879 -15.93 -6.33 6.04
CA LYS A 879 -17.33 -6.05 6.39
C LYS A 879 -17.99 -7.22 7.12
N SER A 880 -17.72 -8.45 6.68
CA SER A 880 -18.24 -9.71 7.25
C SER A 880 -17.77 -10.03 8.66
N LYS A 881 -16.71 -9.38 9.16
CA LYS A 881 -16.16 -9.58 10.51
C LYS A 881 -16.52 -8.46 11.47
N HIS A 882 -17.24 -7.44 11.02
CA HIS A 882 -17.61 -6.24 11.78
C HIS A 882 -16.42 -5.52 12.46
N ASN A 883 -15.21 -5.67 11.89
CA ASN A 883 -13.94 -5.22 12.45
C ASN A 883 -13.24 -4.12 11.60
N GLY A 884 -13.89 -3.67 10.53
CA GLY A 884 -13.36 -2.65 9.63
C GLY A 884 -13.67 -1.23 10.11
N VAL A 885 -12.70 -0.33 9.99
CA VAL A 885 -12.88 1.11 10.22
C VAL A 885 -13.05 1.81 8.87
N ASP A 886 -14.09 2.64 8.75
CA ASP A 886 -14.33 3.46 7.55
C ASP A 886 -13.34 4.65 7.55
N PRO A 887 -12.63 4.89 6.44
CA PRO A 887 -11.73 6.05 6.33
C PRO A 887 -12.45 7.38 6.50
N ASP A 888 -13.72 7.50 6.12
CA ASP A 888 -14.45 8.77 6.18
C ASP A 888 -14.61 9.25 7.65
N ASP A 889 -14.82 8.32 8.58
CA ASP A 889 -14.85 8.61 10.02
C ASP A 889 -13.49 9.11 10.53
N MET A 890 -12.39 8.50 10.09
CA MET A 890 -11.03 8.92 10.44
C MET A 890 -10.71 10.32 9.90
N LEU A 891 -11.09 10.61 8.66
CA LEU A 891 -10.93 11.94 8.04
C LEU A 891 -11.73 13.01 8.80
N LYS A 892 -12.95 12.68 9.20
CA LYS A 892 -13.82 13.56 9.97
C LYS A 892 -13.28 13.80 11.39
N ASP A 893 -12.87 12.77 12.11
CA ASP A 893 -12.56 12.90 13.54
C ASP A 893 -11.10 13.30 13.82
N TYR A 894 -10.20 13.15 12.84
CA TYR A 894 -8.76 13.46 13.01
C TYR A 894 -8.13 14.34 11.91
N GLY A 895 -8.77 14.48 10.76
CA GLY A 895 -8.21 15.14 9.57
C GLY A 895 -7.42 14.19 8.65
N ILE A 896 -7.25 14.61 7.40
CA ILE A 896 -6.52 13.92 6.34
C ILE A 896 -5.09 13.60 6.76
N ASP A 897 -4.32 14.62 7.15
CA ASP A 897 -2.87 14.45 7.34
C ASP A 897 -2.55 13.72 8.63
N THR A 898 -3.37 13.89 9.68
CA THR A 898 -3.29 13.06 10.88
C THR A 898 -3.54 11.59 10.51
N THR A 899 -4.61 11.29 9.74
CA THR A 899 -4.95 9.92 9.34
C THR A 899 -3.82 9.27 8.53
N ARG A 900 -3.19 10.02 7.62
CA ARG A 900 -2.01 9.59 6.86
C ARG A 900 -0.81 9.29 7.76
N LEU A 901 -0.48 10.17 8.69
CA LEU A 901 0.62 9.94 9.65
C LEU A 901 0.34 8.72 10.55
N LEU A 902 -0.89 8.56 11.03
CA LEU A 902 -1.30 7.42 11.86
C LEU A 902 -1.14 6.07 11.14
N ILE A 903 -1.45 5.98 9.84
CA ILE A 903 -1.32 4.72 9.09
C ILE A 903 0.12 4.38 8.69
N LEU A 904 1.00 5.40 8.57
CA LEU A 904 2.43 5.26 8.26
C LEU A 904 3.33 5.00 9.48
N ALA A 905 2.90 5.47 10.66
CA ALA A 905 3.63 5.34 11.92
C ALA A 905 3.49 3.94 12.55
N ASP A 906 4.01 3.79 13.77
CA ASP A 906 3.92 2.63 14.65
C ASP A 906 4.72 1.39 14.19
N VAL A 907 4.46 0.88 12.98
CA VAL A 907 5.06 -0.38 12.48
C VAL A 907 5.65 -0.25 11.08
N SER A 908 6.65 -1.08 10.77
CA SER A 908 7.19 -1.24 9.40
C SER A 908 6.04 -1.41 8.39
N PRO A 909 6.09 -0.80 7.19
CA PRO A 909 5.14 -1.08 6.11
C PRO A 909 4.96 -2.56 5.80
N THR A 910 6.00 -3.38 5.97
CA THR A 910 5.96 -4.84 5.75
C THR A 910 5.29 -5.62 6.89
N SER A 911 5.18 -5.03 8.09
CA SER A 911 4.63 -5.69 9.27
C SER A 911 3.12 -5.52 9.35
N HIS A 912 2.41 -6.52 9.88
CA HIS A 912 0.99 -6.36 10.22
C HIS A 912 0.78 -5.22 11.21
N ARG A 913 -0.23 -4.39 10.98
CA ARG A 913 -0.64 -3.32 11.91
C ARG A 913 -1.90 -3.74 12.62
N HIS A 914 -1.90 -3.72 13.95
CA HIS A 914 -3.15 -3.77 14.73
C HIS A 914 -3.72 -2.36 14.76
N TRP A 915 -4.99 -2.19 14.38
CA TRP A 915 -5.64 -0.89 14.39
C TRP A 915 -6.25 -0.63 15.78
N THR A 916 -5.51 0.10 16.60
CA THR A 916 -5.98 0.66 17.89
C THR A 916 -5.79 2.17 17.91
N VAL A 917 -6.65 2.86 18.67
CA VAL A 917 -6.56 4.30 18.97
C VAL A 917 -5.44 4.62 19.97
N ASP A 918 -4.96 3.63 20.74
CA ASP A 918 -3.92 3.81 21.77
C ASP A 918 -2.60 4.38 21.22
N THR A 919 -2.33 4.17 19.93
CA THR A 919 -1.11 4.67 19.26
C THR A 919 -1.26 6.11 18.74
N PHE A 920 -2.46 6.69 18.79
CA PHE A 920 -2.73 8.01 18.20
C PHE A 920 -2.09 9.21 18.95
N PRO A 921 -2.03 9.24 20.29
CA PRO A 921 -1.49 10.38 21.02
C PRO A 921 -0.05 10.76 20.62
N GLY A 922 0.78 9.79 20.22
CA GLY A 922 2.15 10.06 19.76
C GLY A 922 2.24 10.98 18.54
N ILE A 923 1.36 10.76 17.55
CA ILE A 923 1.30 11.58 16.33
C ILE A 923 0.61 12.92 16.60
N LEU A 924 -0.50 12.93 17.35
CA LEU A 924 -1.21 14.15 17.72
C LEU A 924 -0.30 15.13 18.47
N ASN A 925 0.43 14.63 19.48
CA ASN A 925 1.40 15.41 20.25
C ASN A 925 2.57 15.89 19.39
N TRP A 926 3.02 15.11 18.41
CA TRP A 926 4.10 15.53 17.51
C TRP A 926 3.66 16.63 16.54
N GLN A 927 2.46 16.56 15.96
CA GLN A 927 1.91 17.64 15.15
C GLN A 927 1.76 18.95 15.96
N ASN A 928 1.24 18.88 17.20
CA ASN A 928 1.16 20.07 18.06
C ASN A 928 2.56 20.62 18.38
N ARG A 929 3.56 19.76 18.62
CA ARG A 929 4.95 20.21 18.81
C ARG A 929 5.53 20.92 17.59
N LEU A 930 5.25 20.47 16.37
CA LEU A 930 5.66 21.15 15.14
C LEU A 930 4.98 22.52 15.00
N TRP A 931 3.68 22.59 15.24
CA TRP A 931 2.89 23.84 15.26
C TRP A 931 3.48 24.87 16.22
N LEU A 932 3.73 24.45 17.47
CA LEU A 932 4.35 25.29 18.51
C LEU A 932 5.79 25.68 18.17
N THR A 933 6.54 24.85 17.45
CA THR A 933 7.91 25.18 17.00
C THR A 933 7.90 26.27 15.94
N MET A 934 6.97 26.19 14.97
CA MET A 934 6.77 27.24 13.97
C MET A 934 6.38 28.57 14.62
N ARG A 935 5.42 28.54 15.56
CA ARG A 935 4.98 29.72 16.29
C ARG A 935 6.13 30.37 17.09
N ASN A 936 6.96 29.55 17.76
CA ASN A 936 8.13 30.05 18.47
C ASN A 936 9.14 30.71 17.52
N PHE A 937 9.40 30.09 16.37
CA PHE A 937 10.27 30.67 15.34
C PHE A 937 9.78 32.04 14.87
N LEU A 938 8.49 32.16 14.51
CA LEU A 938 7.89 33.42 14.09
C LEU A 938 7.98 34.49 15.19
N ASN A 939 7.64 34.14 16.42
CA ASN A 939 7.67 35.05 17.58
C ASN A 939 9.07 35.53 17.96
N GLU A 940 10.10 34.68 17.88
CA GLU A 940 11.47 35.14 18.15
C GLU A 940 12.02 35.99 16.99
N ARG A 941 11.61 35.72 15.74
CA ARG A 941 12.00 36.53 14.58
C ARG A 941 11.34 37.90 14.55
N SER A 942 10.08 38.03 14.94
CA SER A 942 9.37 39.32 14.99
C SER A 942 9.85 40.27 16.08
N LYS A 943 10.68 39.82 17.04
CA LYS A 943 11.31 40.68 18.05
C LYS A 943 12.59 41.37 17.55
N LEU A 944 13.10 40.98 16.38
CA LEU A 944 14.30 41.56 15.81
C LEU A 944 13.99 42.93 15.20
N SER A 945 14.92 43.88 15.35
CA SER A 945 14.80 45.19 14.72
C SER A 945 15.28 45.18 13.27
N ALA A 946 14.68 46.04 12.44
CA ALA A 946 15.10 46.26 11.07
C ALA A 946 16.59 46.64 11.01
N GLY A 947 17.41 45.77 10.41
CA GLY A 947 18.86 45.96 10.28
C GLY A 947 19.73 45.22 11.30
N ALA A 948 19.17 44.43 12.22
CA ALA A 948 19.91 43.62 13.20
C ALA A 948 20.73 42.47 12.57
N LYS A 949 21.83 42.81 11.87
CA LYS A 949 22.79 41.86 11.27
C LYS A 949 23.87 41.34 12.22
N CYS A 950 23.90 41.79 13.48
CA CYS A 950 24.85 41.30 14.46
C CYS A 950 24.50 39.87 14.89
N LEU A 951 25.12 38.88 14.24
CA LEU A 951 25.18 37.52 14.75
C LEU A 951 25.73 37.54 16.20
N PRO A 952 25.11 36.81 17.14
CA PRO A 952 25.64 36.69 18.51
C PRO A 952 27.02 36.01 18.48
N ASN A 953 28.08 36.81 18.60
CA ASN A 953 29.46 36.31 18.62
C ASN A 953 29.82 35.81 20.03
N SER A 954 29.26 34.67 20.42
CA SER A 954 29.54 33.98 21.69
C SER A 954 29.93 32.52 21.43
N PRO A 955 30.88 31.94 22.20
CA PRO A 955 31.28 30.53 22.04
C PRO A 955 30.12 29.54 22.23
N GLU A 956 29.12 29.90 23.03
CA GLU A 956 27.91 29.12 23.23
C GLU A 956 27.03 29.11 21.97
N PHE A 957 26.88 30.27 21.30
CA PHE A 957 26.14 30.37 20.05
C PHE A 957 26.84 29.62 18.92
N GLU A 958 28.16 29.76 18.76
CA GLU A 958 28.94 29.00 17.77
C GLU A 958 28.79 27.48 17.95
N LYS A 959 28.81 27.02 19.21
CA LYS A 959 28.61 25.62 19.56
C LYS A 959 27.19 25.12 19.25
N ASP A 960 26.17 25.93 19.54
CA ASP A 960 24.78 25.59 19.22
C ASP A 960 24.53 25.62 17.69
N GLU A 961 25.18 26.52 16.95
CA GLU A 961 25.14 26.61 15.47
C GLU A 961 25.73 25.33 14.84
N ALA A 962 26.92 24.92 15.29
CA ALA A 962 27.57 23.68 14.86
C ALA A 962 26.75 22.44 15.25
N TRP A 963 26.17 22.43 16.46
CA TRP A 963 25.28 21.35 16.89
C TRP A 963 24.02 21.26 16.02
N MET A 964 23.44 22.40 15.61
CA MET A 964 22.27 22.42 14.74
C MET A 964 22.60 21.96 13.31
N PHE A 965 23.76 22.35 12.77
CA PHE A 965 24.30 21.82 11.52
C PHE A 965 24.42 20.29 11.56
N ASP A 966 25.01 19.75 12.62
CA ASP A 966 25.17 18.30 12.81
C ASP A 966 23.82 17.58 12.91
N ASN A 967 22.85 18.15 13.63
CA ASN A 967 21.52 17.56 13.80
C ASN A 967 20.73 17.57 12.49
N ARG A 968 20.71 18.69 11.75
CA ARG A 968 20.10 18.78 10.42
C ARG A 968 20.61 17.65 9.53
N ASN A 969 21.93 17.56 9.37
CA ASN A 969 22.56 16.59 8.50
C ASN A 969 22.35 15.14 8.94
N PHE A 970 22.47 14.86 10.25
CA PHE A 970 22.21 13.53 10.82
C PHE A 970 20.79 13.04 10.51
N PHE A 971 19.77 13.87 10.77
CA PHE A 971 18.38 13.49 10.58
C PHE A 971 17.97 13.50 9.10
N VAL A 972 18.45 14.43 8.27
CA VAL A 972 18.26 14.40 6.81
C VAL A 972 18.83 13.11 6.21
N LYS A 973 20.07 12.73 6.55
CA LYS A 973 20.68 11.45 6.13
C LYS A 973 19.80 10.27 6.56
N GLY A 974 19.40 10.25 7.84
CA GLY A 974 18.59 9.19 8.42
C GLY A 974 17.23 9.02 7.75
N VAL A 975 16.46 10.10 7.59
CA VAL A 975 15.13 10.06 6.95
C VAL A 975 15.25 9.64 5.48
N THR A 976 16.19 10.21 4.73
CA THR A 976 16.42 9.89 3.32
C THR A 976 16.77 8.41 3.12
N PHE A 977 17.61 7.85 4.00
CA PHE A 977 17.94 6.42 3.98
C PHE A 977 16.71 5.54 4.24
N GLN A 978 15.89 5.87 5.25
CA GLN A 978 14.72 5.06 5.56
C GLN A 978 13.65 5.10 4.46
N ILE A 979 13.49 6.24 3.77
CA ILE A 979 12.52 6.36 2.67
C ILE A 979 13.06 5.73 1.37
N SER A 980 14.33 5.92 1.01
CA SER A 980 14.85 5.44 -0.29
C SER A 980 15.38 3.99 -0.27
N VAL A 981 16.04 3.56 0.81
CA VAL A 981 16.78 2.29 0.89
C VAL A 981 15.99 1.21 1.62
N THR A 982 15.43 1.49 2.80
CA THR A 982 14.81 0.44 3.64
C THR A 982 13.29 0.36 3.53
N PHE A 983 12.65 1.41 3.01
CA PHE A 983 11.19 1.63 3.03
C PHE A 983 10.57 1.62 4.45
N GLN A 984 11.33 2.02 5.48
CA GLN A 984 10.86 2.07 6.87
C GLN A 984 10.26 3.44 7.22
N LEU A 985 9.06 3.71 6.69
CA LEU A 985 8.39 5.01 6.85
C LEU A 985 8.07 5.36 8.32
N SER A 986 7.79 4.38 9.17
CA SER A 986 7.63 4.59 10.62
C SER A 986 8.93 5.03 11.31
N VAL A 987 10.08 4.50 10.88
CA VAL A 987 11.40 4.91 11.37
C VAL A 987 11.78 6.29 10.81
N ALA A 988 11.40 6.61 9.56
CA ALA A 988 11.54 7.96 9.03
C ALA A 988 10.76 8.99 9.87
N ILE A 989 9.52 8.68 10.28
CA ILE A 989 8.74 9.50 11.22
C ILE A 989 9.48 9.66 12.56
N SER A 990 10.01 8.58 13.14
CA SER A 990 10.80 8.63 14.38
C SER A 990 12.05 9.51 14.26
N ARG A 991 12.74 9.51 13.10
CA ARG A 991 13.88 10.40 12.85
C ARG A 991 13.45 11.87 12.72
N MET A 992 12.31 12.15 12.09
CA MET A 992 11.73 13.50 12.08
C MET A 992 11.32 13.96 13.48
N GLN A 993 10.72 13.10 14.30
CA GLN A 993 10.47 13.40 15.72
C GLN A 993 11.76 13.74 16.47
N GLY A 994 12.87 13.07 16.15
CA GLY A 994 14.21 13.40 16.64
C GLY A 994 14.65 14.83 16.28
N LEU A 995 14.58 15.21 15.00
CA LEU A 995 14.90 16.57 14.54
C LEU A 995 13.99 17.63 15.19
N THR A 996 12.69 17.35 15.30
CA THR A 996 11.73 18.20 16.01
C THR A 996 12.12 18.41 17.49
N ASN A 997 12.63 17.37 18.17
CA ASN A 997 13.12 17.48 19.54
C ASN A 997 14.40 18.31 19.62
N SER A 998 15.29 18.24 18.63
CA SER A 998 16.50 19.09 18.58
C SER A 998 16.17 20.56 18.34
N LEU A 999 15.26 20.86 17.39
CA LEU A 999 14.73 22.21 17.17
C LEU A 999 14.11 22.79 18.45
N ARG A 1000 13.27 22.03 19.15
CA ARG A 1000 12.63 22.47 20.41
C ARG A 1000 13.56 22.59 21.62
N ARG A 1001 14.83 22.21 21.50
CA ARG A 1001 15.87 22.42 22.52
C ARG A 1001 16.71 23.68 22.28
N ALA A 1002 16.62 24.30 21.11
CA ALA A 1002 17.30 25.55 20.82
C ALA A 1002 16.77 26.66 21.75
N ASN A 1003 17.69 27.50 22.25
CA ASN A 1003 17.34 28.69 23.02
C ASN A 1003 16.86 29.83 22.09
N SER A 1004 16.24 30.87 22.63
CA SER A 1004 15.68 31.97 21.83
C SER A 1004 16.71 32.69 20.95
N LEU A 1005 17.98 32.81 21.37
CA LEU A 1005 19.03 33.45 20.55
C LEU A 1005 19.31 32.63 19.30
N VAL A 1006 19.39 31.30 19.43
CA VAL A 1006 19.54 30.37 18.30
C VAL A 1006 18.32 30.46 17.39
N VAL A 1007 17.10 30.38 17.93
CA VAL A 1007 15.87 30.48 17.12
C VAL A 1007 15.80 31.81 16.33
N ALA A 1008 16.23 32.92 16.93
CA ALA A 1008 16.23 34.25 16.32
C ALA A 1008 17.37 34.50 15.31
N HIS A 1009 18.59 34.00 15.56
CA HIS A 1009 19.78 34.41 14.79
C HIS A 1009 20.51 33.29 14.04
N SER A 1010 20.14 32.02 14.24
CA SER A 1010 20.81 30.87 13.64
C SER A 1010 20.37 30.63 12.20
N LEU A 1011 21.34 30.58 11.27
CA LEU A 1011 21.12 30.12 9.91
C LEU A 1011 20.89 28.60 9.91
N GLN A 1012 21.62 27.85 10.73
CA GLN A 1012 21.47 26.40 10.78
C GLN A 1012 20.13 25.97 11.37
N PHE A 1013 19.55 26.72 12.32
CA PHE A 1013 18.18 26.51 12.79
C PHE A 1013 17.17 26.76 11.67
N GLU A 1014 17.33 27.86 10.93
CA GLU A 1014 16.47 28.22 9.81
C GLU A 1014 16.48 27.13 8.72
N ARG A 1015 17.67 26.64 8.34
CA ARG A 1015 17.84 25.49 7.41
C ARG A 1015 17.29 24.17 7.99
N ALA A 1016 17.46 23.93 9.29
CA ALA A 1016 16.97 22.72 9.96
C ALA A 1016 15.44 22.67 10.04
N LEU A 1017 14.79 23.82 10.27
CA LEU A 1017 13.34 23.97 10.27
C LEU A 1017 12.77 23.80 8.86
N ALA A 1018 13.39 24.41 7.84
CA ALA A 1018 13.03 24.16 6.44
C ALA A 1018 13.11 22.66 6.09
N ALA A 1019 14.25 22.03 6.39
CA ALA A 1019 14.44 20.61 6.17
C ALA A 1019 13.36 19.77 6.87
N GLN A 1020 13.02 20.05 8.14
CA GLN A 1020 11.95 19.36 8.85
C GLN A 1020 10.60 19.44 8.12
N ILE A 1021 10.24 20.60 7.55
CA ILE A 1021 8.96 20.79 6.85
C ILE A 1021 8.98 20.06 5.49
N ILE A 1022 10.09 20.14 4.75
CA ILE A 1022 10.25 19.47 3.45
C ILE A 1022 10.25 17.93 3.63
N LEU A 1023 10.92 17.39 4.65
CA LEU A 1023 10.93 15.96 4.98
C LEU A 1023 9.52 15.42 5.33
N LEU A 1024 8.66 16.27 5.93
CA LEU A 1024 7.29 15.93 6.31
C LEU A 1024 6.32 15.92 5.13
N ALA A 1025 6.55 16.76 4.12
CA ALA A 1025 5.61 17.03 3.03
C ALA A 1025 5.13 15.80 2.22
N PRO A 1026 5.92 14.75 1.98
CA PRO A 1026 5.41 13.52 1.36
C PRO A 1026 4.32 12.81 2.19
N MET A 1027 4.40 12.90 3.52
CA MET A 1027 3.52 12.17 4.44
C MET A 1027 2.30 12.99 4.86
N ALA A 1028 2.49 14.29 5.13
CA ALA A 1028 1.46 15.23 5.55
C ALA A 1028 1.51 16.52 4.69
N PRO A 1029 1.06 16.47 3.42
CA PRO A 1029 1.29 17.54 2.46
C PRO A 1029 0.49 18.83 2.73
N HIS A 1030 -0.69 18.75 3.33
CA HIS A 1030 -1.51 19.94 3.65
C HIS A 1030 -0.90 20.69 4.84
N PHE A 1031 -0.57 19.95 5.91
CA PHE A 1031 0.05 20.48 7.12
C PHE A 1031 1.47 21.00 6.85
N ALA A 1032 2.26 20.32 6.03
CA ALA A 1032 3.56 20.82 5.62
C ALA A 1032 3.46 22.08 4.75
N SER A 1033 2.47 22.20 3.88
CA SER A 1033 2.27 23.41 3.05
C SER A 1033 1.83 24.62 3.89
N GLU A 1034 1.03 24.37 4.93
CA GLU A 1034 0.68 25.37 5.92
C GLU A 1034 1.92 25.83 6.72
N LEU A 1035 2.65 24.89 7.33
CA LEU A 1035 3.89 25.18 8.06
C LEU A 1035 4.92 25.91 7.17
N TRP A 1036 5.00 25.56 5.89
CA TRP A 1036 5.85 26.23 4.92
C TRP A 1036 5.41 27.67 4.64
N SER A 1037 4.12 27.91 4.50
CA SER A 1037 3.60 29.28 4.33
C SER A 1037 3.83 30.14 5.58
N GLY A 1038 3.80 29.54 6.77
CA GLY A 1038 4.25 30.17 8.01
C GLY A 1038 5.74 30.48 7.98
N TYR A 1039 6.56 29.48 7.69
CA TYR A 1039 8.01 29.60 7.58
C TYR A 1039 8.43 30.71 6.60
N VAL A 1040 7.80 30.77 5.42
CA VAL A 1040 8.01 31.83 4.43
C VAL A 1040 7.51 33.17 4.96
N SER A 1041 6.41 33.26 5.71
CA SER A 1041 5.97 34.54 6.30
C SER A 1041 6.92 35.15 7.34
N ALA A 1042 7.95 34.42 7.80
CA ALA A 1042 8.89 34.91 8.79
C ALA A 1042 9.70 36.14 8.32
N PRO A 1043 9.85 37.17 9.17
CA PRO A 1043 10.75 38.29 8.90
C PRO A 1043 12.21 37.89 9.12
N HIS A 1044 13.13 38.72 8.61
CA HIS A 1044 14.59 38.60 8.80
C HIS A 1044 15.18 37.23 8.40
N ARG A 1045 14.68 36.60 7.34
CA ARG A 1045 15.23 35.36 6.76
C ARG A 1045 16.74 35.51 6.49
N LEU A 1046 17.50 34.47 6.79
CA LEU A 1046 18.97 34.43 6.74
C LEU A 1046 19.51 33.64 5.55
N ASP A 1047 18.78 32.62 5.06
CA ASP A 1047 19.28 31.81 3.95
C ASP A 1047 19.30 32.57 2.62
N THR A 1048 20.52 32.72 2.09
CA THR A 1048 20.83 33.29 0.78
C THR A 1048 21.56 32.27 -0.11
N SER A 1049 21.69 31.02 0.31
CA SER A 1049 22.44 29.98 -0.41
C SER A 1049 21.75 29.49 -1.68
N GLY A 1050 20.44 29.71 -1.81
CA GLY A 1050 19.61 29.15 -2.87
C GLY A 1050 19.17 27.71 -2.60
N GLU A 1051 19.47 27.13 -1.42
CA GLU A 1051 18.89 25.86 -0.98
C GLU A 1051 17.36 25.99 -0.83
N ILE A 1052 16.90 27.14 -0.32
CA ILE A 1052 15.48 27.42 -0.08
C ILE A 1052 14.92 28.28 -1.23
N LEU A 1053 13.97 27.72 -1.96
CA LEU A 1053 13.24 28.44 -3.00
C LEU A 1053 12.07 29.21 -2.37
N TRP A 1054 12.36 30.41 -1.90
CA TRP A 1054 11.42 31.25 -1.13
C TRP A 1054 10.12 31.62 -1.87
N ASP A 1055 10.11 31.53 -3.19
CA ASP A 1055 8.98 31.80 -4.10
C ASP A 1055 8.21 30.52 -4.51
N LYS A 1056 8.46 29.38 -3.85
CA LYS A 1056 7.92 28.06 -4.20
C LYS A 1056 7.26 27.36 -3.02
N GLY A 1057 6.26 26.52 -3.29
CA GLY A 1057 5.61 25.70 -2.28
C GLY A 1057 6.50 24.57 -1.77
N VAL A 1058 6.15 23.98 -0.62
CA VAL A 1058 6.94 22.90 0.00
C VAL A 1058 7.13 21.68 -0.92
N LEU A 1059 6.13 21.37 -1.76
CA LEU A 1059 6.16 20.24 -2.70
C LEU A 1059 7.00 20.52 -3.97
N GLU A 1060 7.37 21.78 -4.18
CA GLU A 1060 8.25 22.23 -5.28
C GLU A 1060 9.70 22.39 -4.82
N GLN A 1061 9.97 22.37 -3.50
CA GLN A 1061 11.32 22.36 -2.97
C GLN A 1061 12.06 21.08 -3.37
N ALA A 1062 13.37 21.22 -3.61
CA ALA A 1062 14.24 20.06 -3.72
C ALA A 1062 14.28 19.30 -2.38
N TRP A 1063 14.40 17.98 -2.45
CA TRP A 1063 14.61 17.16 -1.26
C TRP A 1063 15.91 17.56 -0.54
N PRO A 1064 15.94 17.74 0.80
CA PRO A 1064 17.08 18.32 1.47
C PRO A 1064 18.32 17.43 1.34
N GLN A 1065 19.45 18.03 1.00
CA GLN A 1065 20.71 17.32 0.83
C GLN A 1065 21.57 17.43 2.11
N VAL A 1066 22.34 16.37 2.36
CA VAL A 1066 23.38 16.36 3.38
C VAL A 1066 24.56 17.19 2.86
N ASP A 1067 25.04 18.14 3.67
CA ASP A 1067 26.16 19.02 3.36
C ASP A 1067 27.44 18.21 3.11
N SER A 1068 28.26 18.62 2.15
CA SER A 1068 29.46 17.87 1.72
C SER A 1068 30.56 17.81 2.79
N ASN A 1069 30.62 18.82 3.66
CA ASN A 1069 31.52 18.90 4.82
C ASN A 1069 30.98 18.21 6.08
N TYR A 1070 29.85 17.48 6.01
CA TYR A 1070 29.35 16.73 7.14
C TYR A 1070 30.16 15.44 7.38
N GLU A 1071 30.79 15.34 8.56
CA GLU A 1071 31.67 14.22 8.96
C GLU A 1071 30.94 13.08 9.69
N GLY A 1072 29.61 13.09 9.71
CA GLY A 1072 28.80 12.05 10.38
C GLY A 1072 28.48 10.82 9.52
N TYR A 1073 29.27 10.49 8.50
CA TYR A 1073 29.18 9.18 7.82
C TYR A 1073 29.99 8.14 8.58
N GLU A 1074 29.51 6.89 8.61
CA GLU A 1074 30.08 5.85 9.48
C GLU A 1074 30.46 4.58 8.73
N LEU A 1075 31.68 4.10 8.97
CA LEU A 1075 32.06 2.70 8.84
C LEU A 1075 31.77 2.02 10.18
N LEU A 1076 30.88 1.01 10.19
CA LEU A 1076 30.56 0.20 11.36
C LEU A 1076 31.28 -1.16 11.29
N CYS A 1077 32.13 -1.45 12.27
CA CYS A 1077 32.88 -2.70 12.34
C CYS A 1077 32.23 -3.66 13.35
N LYS A 1078 31.91 -4.87 12.88
CA LYS A 1078 31.22 -5.93 13.62
C LYS A 1078 32.08 -7.17 13.73
N VAL A 1079 32.13 -7.79 14.91
CA VAL A 1079 32.77 -9.10 15.13
C VAL A 1079 31.70 -10.11 15.52
N ASN A 1080 31.59 -11.21 14.77
CA ASN A 1080 30.57 -12.26 14.97
C ASN A 1080 29.12 -11.71 15.10
N GLY A 1081 28.84 -10.61 14.39
CA GLY A 1081 27.53 -9.93 14.39
C GLY A 1081 27.36 -8.80 15.42
N HIS A 1082 28.26 -8.67 16.40
CA HIS A 1082 28.22 -7.62 17.43
C HIS A 1082 28.98 -6.36 17.01
N ASP A 1083 28.44 -5.19 17.31
CA ASP A 1083 29.07 -3.89 17.04
C ASP A 1083 30.26 -3.65 18.00
N VAL A 1084 31.45 -3.37 17.46
CA VAL A 1084 32.68 -3.21 18.27
C VAL A 1084 33.24 -1.79 18.21
N CYS A 1085 33.29 -1.19 17.02
CA CYS A 1085 33.71 0.19 16.81
C CYS A 1085 33.07 0.78 15.55
N ASN A 1086 33.05 2.12 15.47
CA ASN A 1086 32.71 2.86 14.26
C ASN A 1086 33.73 3.97 13.98
N PHE A 1087 33.84 4.37 12.72
CA PHE A 1087 34.70 5.47 12.27
C PHE A 1087 33.86 6.52 11.60
N LYS A 1088 33.96 7.77 12.08
CA LYS A 1088 33.33 8.93 11.46
C LYS A 1088 34.19 9.47 10.32
N MET A 1089 33.55 9.88 9.22
CA MET A 1089 34.21 10.37 8.01
C MET A 1089 33.26 11.22 7.15
N THR A 1090 33.80 11.84 6.10
CA THR A 1090 33.01 12.54 5.08
C THR A 1090 32.34 11.56 4.11
N LYS A 1091 31.33 12.05 3.38
CA LYS A 1091 30.68 11.31 2.29
C LYS A 1091 31.66 10.82 1.22
N SER A 1092 32.66 11.63 0.88
CA SER A 1092 33.63 11.30 -0.18
C SER A 1092 34.53 10.13 0.24
N HIS A 1093 35.05 10.15 1.47
CA HIS A 1093 35.88 9.06 1.98
C HIS A 1093 35.07 7.76 2.10
N LEU A 1094 33.83 7.83 2.59
CA LEU A 1094 32.96 6.64 2.69
C LEU A 1094 32.73 5.99 1.32
N ASN A 1095 32.43 6.79 0.28
CA ASN A 1095 32.13 6.27 -1.05
C ASN A 1095 33.36 5.73 -1.80
N GLN A 1096 34.58 6.08 -1.37
CA GLN A 1096 35.84 5.60 -1.95
C GLN A 1096 36.40 4.38 -1.20
N LEU A 1097 35.84 4.05 -0.03
CA LEU A 1097 36.34 3.04 0.89
C LEU A 1097 36.25 1.64 0.28
N THR A 1098 37.39 0.98 0.08
CA THR A 1098 37.46 -0.42 -0.32
C THR A 1098 37.32 -1.36 0.89
N HIS A 1099 37.20 -2.67 0.63
CA HIS A 1099 37.28 -3.69 1.67
C HIS A 1099 38.61 -3.61 2.45
N ASP A 1100 39.72 -3.33 1.75
CA ASP A 1100 41.06 -3.36 2.33
C ASP A 1100 41.32 -2.10 3.17
N ASP A 1101 40.89 -0.92 2.69
CA ASP A 1101 40.90 0.32 3.49
C ASP A 1101 40.06 0.15 4.77
N ALA A 1102 38.88 -0.46 4.64
CA ALA A 1102 38.00 -0.72 5.78
C ALA A 1102 38.67 -1.69 6.78
N MET A 1103 39.37 -2.71 6.30
CA MET A 1103 40.14 -3.64 7.13
C MET A 1103 41.32 -2.96 7.83
N GLU A 1104 42.07 -2.11 7.15
CA GLU A 1104 43.19 -1.35 7.75
C GLU A 1104 42.69 -0.41 8.85
N LEU A 1105 41.66 0.40 8.56
CA LEU A 1105 41.01 1.25 9.55
C LEU A 1105 40.54 0.42 10.74
N ALA A 1106 39.80 -0.66 10.49
CA ALA A 1106 39.26 -1.53 11.54
C ALA A 1106 40.37 -2.11 12.44
N LEU A 1107 41.46 -2.62 11.86
CA LEU A 1107 42.59 -3.19 12.58
C LEU A 1107 43.42 -2.14 13.34
N SER A 1108 43.33 -0.85 13.02
CA SER A 1108 43.95 0.22 13.82
C SER A 1108 43.32 0.38 15.21
N GLN A 1109 42.08 -0.08 15.43
CA GLN A 1109 41.34 0.13 16.67
C GLN A 1109 41.62 -0.95 17.72
N THR A 1110 42.14 -0.53 18.88
CA THR A 1110 42.42 -1.40 20.02
C THR A 1110 41.22 -2.24 20.46
N LYS A 1111 40.00 -1.68 20.40
CA LYS A 1111 38.76 -2.43 20.72
C LYS A 1111 38.53 -3.62 19.79
N LEU A 1112 38.82 -3.47 18.49
CA LEU A 1112 38.66 -4.55 17.53
C LEU A 1112 39.77 -5.59 17.72
N GLN A 1113 41.02 -5.15 17.84
CA GLN A 1113 42.17 -6.01 18.15
C GLN A 1113 41.92 -6.89 19.38
N GLN A 1114 41.38 -6.31 20.46
CA GLN A 1114 40.97 -7.03 21.67
C GLN A 1114 39.84 -8.04 21.40
N SER A 1115 38.83 -7.64 20.63
CA SER A 1115 37.67 -8.49 20.30
C SER A 1115 38.02 -9.66 19.39
N THR A 1116 39.09 -9.54 18.60
CA THR A 1116 39.65 -10.62 17.76
C THR A 1116 40.87 -11.31 18.39
N GLN A 1117 41.26 -10.96 19.62
CA GLN A 1117 42.54 -11.41 20.20
C GLN A 1117 42.55 -12.93 20.46
N GLY A 1118 43.47 -13.64 19.80
CA GLY A 1118 43.61 -15.09 19.94
C GLY A 1118 42.52 -15.91 19.23
N CYS A 1119 41.70 -15.27 18.39
CA CYS A 1119 40.75 -15.96 17.51
C CYS A 1119 41.18 -15.74 16.06
N LYS A 1120 41.18 -16.79 15.23
CA LYS A 1120 41.47 -16.64 13.80
C LYS A 1120 40.27 -16.01 13.10
N ILE A 1121 40.49 -15.01 12.26
CA ILE A 1121 39.46 -14.50 11.35
C ILE A 1121 39.26 -15.54 10.24
N ILE A 1122 38.04 -16.07 10.12
CA ILE A 1122 37.65 -17.07 9.12
C ILE A 1122 37.25 -16.39 7.82
N ASN A 1123 36.46 -15.31 7.92
CA ASN A 1123 35.87 -14.63 6.78
C ASN A 1123 35.64 -13.15 7.10
N THR A 1124 35.69 -12.30 6.08
CA THR A 1124 35.39 -10.88 6.16
C THR A 1124 34.37 -10.51 5.08
N THR A 1125 33.40 -9.66 5.42
CA THR A 1125 32.38 -9.20 4.48
C THR A 1125 32.23 -7.69 4.63
N PHE A 1126 32.60 -6.95 3.60
CA PHE A 1126 32.38 -5.52 3.51
C PHE A 1126 31.12 -5.22 2.70
N THR A 1127 30.27 -4.33 3.20
CA THR A 1127 29.06 -3.86 2.54
C THR A 1127 29.04 -2.34 2.55
N LEU A 1128 29.40 -1.73 1.42
CA LEU A 1128 29.23 -0.30 1.19
C LEU A 1128 27.79 -0.02 0.74
N ARG A 1129 27.09 0.85 1.47
CA ARG A 1129 25.82 1.46 1.03
C ARG A 1129 26.14 2.91 0.66
N GLU A 1130 26.50 3.10 -0.60
CA GLU A 1130 26.87 4.39 -1.18
C GLU A 1130 25.98 5.53 -0.66
N ASN A 1131 26.62 6.62 -0.23
CA ASN A 1131 25.98 7.82 0.30
C ASN A 1131 25.26 7.66 1.65
N TYR A 1132 25.48 6.58 2.41
CA TYR A 1132 24.83 6.38 3.72
C TYR A 1132 25.73 5.81 4.83
N GLU A 1133 26.23 4.58 4.64
CA GLU A 1133 27.00 3.83 5.64
C GLU A 1133 27.85 2.73 4.98
N ALA A 1134 28.91 2.31 5.65
CA ALA A 1134 29.66 1.12 5.30
C ALA A 1134 29.66 0.17 6.50
N VAL A 1135 29.59 -1.14 6.26
CA VAL A 1135 29.64 -2.15 7.33
C VAL A 1135 30.69 -3.19 7.00
N LEU A 1136 31.63 -3.39 7.92
CA LEU A 1136 32.63 -4.45 7.85
C LEU A 1136 32.29 -5.51 8.90
N HIS A 1137 31.96 -6.71 8.44
CA HIS A 1137 31.75 -7.88 9.29
C HIS A 1137 33.02 -8.74 9.29
N LEU A 1138 33.52 -9.07 10.48
CA LEU A 1138 34.58 -10.04 10.71
C LEU A 1138 33.96 -11.27 11.41
N ALA A 1139 34.02 -12.42 10.76
CA ALA A 1139 33.70 -13.71 11.37
C ALA A 1139 34.99 -14.34 11.89
N THR A 1140 35.04 -14.66 13.18
CA THR A 1140 36.17 -15.36 13.80
C THR A 1140 35.78 -16.77 14.19
N GLU A 1141 36.77 -17.62 14.42
CA GLU A 1141 36.57 -18.84 15.20
C GLU A 1141 35.98 -18.44 16.57
N THR A 1142 34.75 -18.89 16.85
CA THR A 1142 34.12 -18.72 18.15
C THR A 1142 34.82 -19.62 19.15
N THR A 1143 35.81 -19.07 19.85
CA THR A 1143 36.28 -19.72 21.08
C THR A 1143 35.17 -19.65 22.12
N ASP A 1144 34.92 -20.76 22.82
CA ASP A 1144 33.91 -20.90 23.88
C ASP A 1144 34.30 -20.16 25.18
N ARG A 1145 34.83 -18.95 25.03
CA ARG A 1145 35.14 -18.04 26.13
C ARG A 1145 33.86 -17.41 26.64
N LYS A 1146 33.27 -18.09 27.63
CA LYS A 1146 32.32 -17.51 28.59
C LYS A 1146 32.83 -16.13 29.04
N ILE A 1147 32.30 -15.07 28.45
CA ILE A 1147 32.50 -13.71 28.96
C ILE A 1147 31.79 -13.68 30.31
N ALA A 1148 32.59 -13.65 31.38
CA ALA A 1148 32.07 -13.54 32.73
C ALA A 1148 31.28 -12.23 32.85
N LYS A 1149 29.97 -12.31 33.15
CA LYS A 1149 29.15 -11.14 33.54
C LYS A 1149 29.74 -10.57 34.84
N GLY A 1150 30.60 -9.56 34.71
CA GLY A 1150 31.14 -8.77 35.81
C GLY A 1150 30.33 -7.49 36.00
N SER A 1151 29.38 -7.55 36.95
CA SER A 1151 28.62 -6.43 37.60
C SER A 1151 28.23 -5.23 36.74
#